data_AF-A0A1E3J6V5-F1
#
_entry.id   AF-A0A1E3J6V5-F1
#
_cell.length_a   1.000
_cell.length_b   1.000
_cell.length_c   1.000
_cell.angle_alpha   90.00
_cell.angle_beta   90.00
_cell.angle_gamma   90.00
#
_symmetry.space_group_name_H-M   'P 1'
#
loop_
_entity.id
_entity.type
_entity.pdbx_description
1 polymer ?
#
loop_
_entity_poly.entity_id
_entity_poly.type
_entity_poly.pdbx_seq_one_letter_code
_entity_poly.pdbx_strand_id
1 'polypeptide(L)'
;MLIKAKGSPLISSLLTAFLFVAALPAALALQDNLAGIVDWHKPYIGQPLLTPTPPLYIERTNFSGGRVALITKNNVLAAINAENGDIAWRQKLEDNDPVVSFHVQDDTILLLSGPSASSARLFSLSTGHLLWHYPLLPPATSQLSTPVHLGTDAAFVPQQEDGAPATWVILSDGRRVTRLRHDNGQIFWSMDSPSAGSNMVFKQIRPSGNSIHILALHYSFAVQSLLTSTIALDSPIPRGDFGQVPSIVQIPEQAMIASSAEPGGAQVVWFEHGRIRSLLVHEDGSLGQIKDLLPGNGRHYASIIDVGLREQGIVLGKREDGGVEVLDVKEGKKIEEFELSADAAERSESVYSGTVTENGVIVNRVYWSFSMSIAVAQTIDIPYLTSTDVITSGFTFPYDDLSHGVLLHAAVSPSLDAKHLPSLVLTTSASAILRSQFDSLPLWVREEALADVVAAKFVDLGEPEVEEVREILGEESFVGRSVRHLEALKDLPGYLINFAKRLTGASYSSALHLTPLNKNRLHRDQFGLQKLLVVGTANGKLVALDSSNGQSVWSVNVGLITKEGSEIQVETVDLVKEGETDSPILGVVATQFTKTRSFTVAFHVEAYTGKVLGDVHPTTGLPKGTYLFEGVVKEVFATIYKNCGSGIRVLGLVNEKDEVSIWPGCKTVVGQIAEGGKPFYTTISTNLDGAVLKGYVLAGPKAPESTSAFTSTLLWSRPFTEHERIIDSKPLQPSAIASFGRVLGDKSTLYKYLNPHLLVVSTFTPSSPKALNPLQAGEPVGQGKVYVVDSVSGEVVYETAIEGVKERGGVKVAMVENWLVYSWLSEGGWRIASVEIYEDADKGVTSPALSTFEAHKIQVFAQTFIIPTAIKTLGFTTSKAGITPKELIIINDRNQITSVARRLLDPRRPVGKPSSRDKEEFLISYDPLIPIDTRKVISHVYPLQGITNILSSPALVESTGLVFGWGQDLFLTRGLTPAGTFDILSDSFNKAQLLLTLGALSAGIMVARPAVMRKMLRMRWH
;
A
#
# COMPACT_ATOMS: atom_id res chain seq x y z
N MET A 1 40.99 18.50 -74.40
CA MET A 1 42.18 17.88 -73.78
C MET A 1 41.79 17.46 -72.38
N LEU A 2 41.74 16.15 -72.11
CA LEU A 2 41.34 15.56 -70.83
C LEU A 2 42.34 15.89 -69.71
N ILE A 3 41.86 16.27 -68.53
CA ILE A 3 42.46 15.83 -67.26
C ILE A 3 41.33 15.41 -66.32
N LYS A 4 41.21 14.08 -66.15
CA LYS A 4 40.42 13.40 -65.13
C LYS A 4 41.02 13.71 -63.74
N ALA A 5 40.29 14.40 -62.88
CA ALA A 5 40.52 14.30 -61.44
C ALA A 5 39.66 13.14 -60.91
N LYS A 6 40.33 12.03 -60.56
CA LYS A 6 39.74 10.88 -59.87
C LYS A 6 39.21 11.35 -58.51
N GLY A 7 37.89 11.47 -58.36
CA GLY A 7 37.27 11.41 -57.04
C GLY A 7 37.58 10.03 -56.45
N SER A 8 38.22 9.98 -55.29
CA SER A 8 38.59 8.70 -54.68
C SER A 8 37.30 7.92 -54.35
N PRO A 9 37.23 6.62 -54.68
CA PRO A 9 36.07 5.80 -54.33
C PRO A 9 35.85 5.73 -52.82
N LEU A 10 36.89 6.02 -52.03
CA LEU A 10 36.83 6.10 -50.57
C LEU A 10 35.94 7.24 -50.06
N ILE A 11 35.97 8.43 -50.69
CA ILE A 11 35.18 9.58 -50.22
C ILE A 11 33.70 9.39 -50.59
N SER A 12 33.43 8.83 -51.77
CA SER A 12 32.07 8.45 -52.17
C SER A 12 31.53 7.32 -51.30
N SER A 13 32.35 6.32 -50.96
CA SER A 13 31.92 5.20 -50.09
C SER A 13 31.71 5.65 -48.64
N LEU A 14 32.55 6.56 -48.13
CA LEU A 14 32.38 7.18 -46.81
C LEU A 14 31.12 8.04 -46.74
N LEU A 15 30.80 8.82 -47.78
CA LEU A 15 29.56 9.61 -47.82
C LEU A 15 28.31 8.71 -47.89
N THR A 16 28.35 7.64 -48.68
CA THR A 16 27.24 6.68 -48.74
C THR A 16 27.11 5.86 -47.46
N ALA A 17 28.21 5.50 -46.80
CA ALA A 17 28.17 4.84 -45.49
C ALA A 17 27.64 5.79 -44.41
N PHE A 18 28.00 7.08 -44.45
CA PHE A 18 27.47 8.09 -43.53
C PHE A 18 25.97 8.34 -43.74
N LEU A 19 25.50 8.35 -45.00
CA LEU A 19 24.08 8.42 -45.36
C LEU A 19 23.31 7.13 -44.99
N PHE A 20 23.93 5.95 -45.07
CA PHE A 20 23.31 4.69 -44.61
C PHE A 20 23.24 4.59 -43.09
N VAL A 21 24.24 5.11 -42.36
CA VAL A 21 24.21 5.20 -40.88
C VAL A 21 23.22 6.27 -40.41
N ALA A 22 23.03 7.36 -41.15
CA ALA A 22 22.00 8.37 -40.88
C ALA A 22 20.56 7.92 -41.24
N ALA A 23 20.41 6.84 -42.02
CA ALA A 23 19.12 6.28 -42.43
C ALA A 23 18.71 5.04 -41.63
N LEU A 24 19.53 4.58 -40.68
CA LEU A 24 19.08 3.60 -39.69
C LEU A 24 18.06 4.28 -38.78
N PRO A 25 16.82 3.77 -38.67
CA PRO A 25 15.95 4.18 -37.59
C PRO A 25 16.62 3.66 -36.32
N ALA A 26 17.36 4.53 -35.62
CA ALA A 26 17.55 4.33 -34.20
C ALA A 26 16.13 4.29 -33.63
N ALA A 27 15.65 3.09 -33.31
CA ALA A 27 14.49 2.93 -32.48
C ALA A 27 14.83 3.62 -31.16
N LEU A 28 14.52 4.90 -31.07
CA LEU A 28 14.52 5.66 -29.83
C LEU A 28 13.35 5.12 -29.02
N ALA A 29 13.58 3.96 -28.38
CA ALA A 29 12.93 3.69 -27.11
C ALA A 29 13.23 4.89 -26.20
N LEU A 30 12.23 5.34 -25.44
CA LEU A 30 12.39 6.43 -24.49
C LEU A 30 13.29 5.93 -23.35
N GLN A 31 14.60 5.94 -23.58
CA GLN A 31 15.71 5.76 -22.64
C GLN A 31 15.63 4.56 -21.67
N ASP A 32 15.89 3.34 -22.16
CA ASP A 32 16.16 2.14 -21.33
C ASP A 32 17.25 2.41 -20.27
N ASN A 33 18.19 3.30 -20.58
CA ASN A 33 19.26 3.72 -19.69
C ASN A 33 18.79 4.54 -18.47
N LEU A 34 17.51 4.89 -18.34
CA LEU A 34 16.96 5.58 -17.17
C LEU A 34 16.10 4.69 -16.25
N ALA A 35 15.70 3.50 -16.72
CA ALA A 35 14.93 2.56 -15.93
C ALA A 35 15.73 2.12 -14.69
N GLY A 36 15.10 2.17 -13.51
CA GLY A 36 15.73 1.90 -12.22
C GLY A 36 16.66 2.99 -11.71
N ILE A 37 16.87 4.08 -12.46
CA ILE A 37 17.59 5.27 -12.00
C ILE A 37 16.59 6.31 -11.51
N VAL A 38 15.61 6.66 -12.35
CA VAL A 38 14.63 7.72 -12.06
C VAL A 38 13.36 7.19 -11.40
N ASP A 39 13.28 5.90 -11.18
CA ASP A 39 12.12 5.23 -10.64
C ASP A 39 12.48 4.01 -9.80
N TRP A 40 11.54 3.63 -8.96
CA TRP A 40 11.65 2.46 -8.11
C TRP A 40 10.27 1.89 -7.79
N HIS A 41 10.27 0.60 -7.45
CA HIS A 41 9.10 -0.16 -7.03
C HIS A 41 9.43 -0.92 -5.75
N LYS A 42 8.57 -0.82 -4.73
CA LYS A 42 8.64 -1.61 -3.50
C LYS A 42 7.40 -2.50 -3.42
N PRO A 43 7.54 -3.82 -3.67
CA PRO A 43 6.42 -4.75 -3.56
C PRO A 43 6.19 -5.21 -2.11
N TYR A 44 4.93 -5.24 -1.69
CA TYR A 44 4.50 -5.70 -0.37
C TYR A 44 3.37 -6.74 -0.44
N ILE A 45 3.25 -7.55 0.61
CA ILE A 45 2.22 -8.58 0.75
C ILE A 45 1.14 -8.16 1.76
N GLY A 46 1.46 -7.24 2.66
CA GLY A 46 0.58 -6.73 3.71
C GLY A 46 0.62 -7.56 4.99
N GLN A 47 -0.24 -7.22 5.96
CA GLN A 47 -0.22 -7.83 7.28
C GLN A 47 -0.56 -9.35 7.22
N PRO A 48 0.33 -10.23 7.73
CA PRO A 48 0.04 -11.66 7.79
C PRO A 48 -1.17 -11.98 8.65
N LEU A 49 -1.97 -12.96 8.21
CA LEU A 49 -2.98 -13.60 9.05
C LEU A 49 -2.30 -14.69 9.89
N LEU A 50 -2.69 -14.77 11.17
CA LEU A 50 -2.15 -15.74 12.12
C LEU A 50 -3.09 -16.93 12.34
N THR A 51 -4.35 -16.80 11.94
CA THR A 51 -5.37 -17.83 12.04
C THR A 51 -6.09 -18.02 10.70
N PRO A 52 -6.44 -19.26 10.33
CA PRO A 52 -6.17 -20.50 11.05
C PRO A 52 -4.75 -21.03 10.82
N THR A 53 -4.11 -20.66 9.69
CA THR A 53 -2.74 -21.08 9.37
C THR A 53 -1.79 -19.89 9.51
N PRO A 54 -0.93 -19.82 10.55
CA PRO A 54 0.08 -18.77 10.66
C PRO A 54 1.23 -18.96 9.66
N PRO A 55 2.14 -17.98 9.50
CA PRO A 55 3.31 -18.11 8.64
C PRO A 55 4.15 -19.38 8.95
N LEU A 56 4.53 -20.11 7.90
CA LEU A 56 5.30 -21.36 8.01
C LEU A 56 6.66 -21.23 7.33
N TYR A 57 7.74 -21.58 8.03
CA TYR A 57 9.08 -21.70 7.46
C TYR A 57 9.26 -23.11 6.90
N ILE A 58 9.53 -23.20 5.60
CA ILE A 58 9.65 -24.44 4.85
C ILE A 58 11.03 -24.50 4.18
N GLU A 59 11.74 -25.62 4.34
CA GLU A 59 12.97 -25.92 3.60
C GLU A 59 12.80 -27.23 2.84
N ARG A 60 13.10 -27.21 1.55
CA ARG A 60 13.02 -28.38 0.66
C ARG A 60 14.19 -28.36 -0.30
N THR A 61 14.56 -29.53 -0.81
CA THR A 61 15.65 -29.68 -1.79
C THR A 61 15.31 -29.14 -3.18
N ASN A 62 14.02 -28.94 -3.49
CA ASN A 62 13.54 -28.51 -4.81
C ASN A 62 13.82 -27.04 -5.15
N PHE A 63 14.19 -26.23 -4.17
CA PHE A 63 14.54 -24.82 -4.37
C PHE A 63 15.68 -24.42 -3.44
N SER A 64 16.53 -23.48 -3.89
CA SER A 64 17.65 -22.99 -3.10
C SER A 64 17.17 -22.05 -1.99
N GLY A 65 17.46 -22.40 -0.73
CA GLY A 65 17.14 -21.59 0.45
C GLY A 65 15.75 -21.86 1.03
N GLY A 66 15.53 -21.44 2.27
CA GLY A 66 14.23 -21.55 2.94
C GLY A 66 13.19 -20.60 2.35
N ARG A 67 11.90 -20.97 2.48
CA ARG A 67 10.77 -20.12 2.13
C ARG A 67 9.85 -19.94 3.33
N VAL A 68 9.24 -18.77 3.44
CA VAL A 68 8.14 -18.55 4.38
C VAL A 68 6.86 -18.38 3.58
N ALA A 69 5.94 -19.35 3.73
CA ALA A 69 4.62 -19.30 3.13
C ALA A 69 3.63 -18.66 4.11
N LEU A 70 2.80 -17.75 3.61
CA LEU A 70 1.81 -17.05 4.43
C LEU A 70 0.64 -16.49 3.59
N ILE A 71 -0.46 -16.22 4.27
CA ILE A 71 -1.61 -15.48 3.73
C ILE A 71 -1.77 -14.15 4.48
N THR A 72 -2.31 -13.12 3.83
CA THR A 72 -2.41 -11.76 4.41
C THR A 72 -3.83 -11.22 4.42
N LYS A 73 -4.07 -10.18 5.25
CA LYS A 73 -5.34 -9.44 5.29
C LYS A 73 -5.71 -8.79 3.96
N ASN A 74 -4.73 -8.54 3.08
CA ASN A 74 -4.93 -7.95 1.76
C ASN A 74 -5.26 -9.01 0.68
N ASN A 75 -5.81 -10.16 1.08
CA ASN A 75 -6.16 -11.30 0.22
C ASN A 75 -4.99 -11.79 -0.65
N VAL A 76 -3.80 -11.91 -0.07
CA VAL A 76 -2.61 -12.38 -0.79
C VAL A 76 -2.10 -13.68 -0.20
N LEU A 77 -1.86 -14.68 -1.05
CA LEU A 77 -0.99 -15.82 -0.75
C LEU A 77 0.42 -15.50 -1.25
N ALA A 78 1.43 -15.62 -0.40
CA ALA A 78 2.81 -15.34 -0.76
C ALA A 78 3.79 -16.38 -0.24
N ALA A 79 4.89 -16.52 -0.97
CA ALA A 79 6.11 -17.14 -0.47
C ALA A 79 7.24 -16.11 -0.53
N ILE A 80 7.86 -15.85 0.62
CA ILE A 80 9.06 -15.01 0.72
C ILE A 80 10.29 -15.90 0.89
N ASN A 81 11.42 -15.45 0.37
CA ASN A 81 12.70 -16.09 0.61
C ASN A 81 13.14 -15.81 2.06
N ALA A 82 13.35 -16.86 2.84
CA ALA A 82 13.74 -16.74 4.24
C ALA A 82 15.12 -16.09 4.40
N GLU A 83 16.01 -16.20 3.42
CA GLU A 83 17.40 -15.72 3.55
C GLU A 83 17.53 -14.20 3.44
N ASN A 84 16.83 -13.60 2.47
CA ASN A 84 16.95 -12.17 2.17
C ASN A 84 15.64 -11.37 2.32
N GLY A 85 14.52 -12.05 2.58
CA GLY A 85 13.21 -11.41 2.70
C GLY A 85 12.58 -11.01 1.36
N ASP A 86 13.16 -11.32 0.21
CA ASP A 86 12.54 -10.98 -1.07
C ASP A 86 11.29 -11.82 -1.34
N ILE A 87 10.33 -11.25 -2.06
CA ILE A 87 9.15 -11.99 -2.51
C ILE A 87 9.58 -12.95 -3.61
N ALA A 88 9.53 -14.26 -3.35
CA ALA A 88 9.77 -15.27 -4.38
C ALA A 88 8.62 -15.27 -5.38
N TRP A 89 7.38 -15.25 -4.86
CA TRP A 89 6.16 -15.01 -5.64
C TRP A 89 5.02 -14.62 -4.69
N ARG A 90 3.98 -14.01 -5.27
CA ARG A 90 2.73 -13.69 -4.57
C ARG A 90 1.55 -13.78 -5.53
N GLN A 91 0.40 -14.20 -5.02
CA GLN A 91 -0.86 -14.29 -5.73
C GLN A 91 -1.91 -13.49 -4.96
N LYS A 92 -2.36 -12.39 -5.57
CA LYS A 92 -3.45 -11.57 -5.02
C LYS A 92 -4.78 -12.13 -5.54
N LEU A 93 -5.68 -12.47 -4.62
CA LEU A 93 -7.05 -12.85 -4.94
C LEU A 93 -7.95 -11.61 -5.03
N GLU A 94 -9.12 -11.80 -5.63
CA GLU A 94 -10.16 -10.78 -5.72
C GLU A 94 -10.79 -10.51 -4.33
N ASP A 95 -11.34 -9.32 -4.13
CA ASP A 95 -11.90 -8.92 -2.82
C ASP A 95 -13.13 -9.76 -2.41
N ASN A 96 -13.86 -10.32 -3.39
CA ASN A 96 -15.00 -11.22 -3.19
C ASN A 96 -14.60 -12.68 -2.90
N ASP A 97 -13.30 -12.98 -2.93
CA ASP A 97 -12.75 -14.32 -2.83
C ASP A 97 -11.65 -14.37 -1.76
N PRO A 98 -12.02 -14.20 -0.48
CA PRO A 98 -11.06 -14.03 0.60
C PRO A 98 -10.18 -15.28 0.79
N VAL A 99 -8.92 -15.07 1.16
CA VAL A 99 -8.05 -16.16 1.62
C VAL A 99 -8.57 -16.71 2.94
N VAL A 100 -8.64 -18.04 3.07
CA VAL A 100 -9.18 -18.70 4.26
C VAL A 100 -8.07 -19.40 5.04
N SER A 101 -7.39 -20.36 4.41
CA SER A 101 -6.31 -21.15 5.01
C SER A 101 -5.43 -21.71 3.92
N PHE A 102 -4.20 -22.09 4.27
CA PHE A 102 -3.31 -22.79 3.36
C PHE A 102 -2.70 -24.01 4.04
N HIS A 103 -2.37 -25.02 3.23
CA HIS A 103 -1.84 -26.30 3.67
C HIS A 103 -0.69 -26.70 2.75
N VAL A 104 0.44 -27.08 3.33
CA VAL A 104 1.68 -27.34 2.60
C VAL A 104 1.92 -28.85 2.56
N GLN A 105 2.12 -29.39 1.35
CA GLN A 105 2.55 -30.76 1.16
C GLN A 105 3.64 -30.79 0.08
N ASP A 106 4.82 -31.29 0.44
CA ASP A 106 6.00 -31.35 -0.45
C ASP A 106 6.32 -30.00 -1.12
N ASP A 107 6.21 -29.91 -2.45
CA ASP A 107 6.36 -28.66 -3.23
C ASP A 107 5.02 -28.04 -3.65
N THR A 108 3.94 -28.33 -2.93
CA THR A 108 2.60 -27.82 -3.24
C THR A 108 1.97 -27.10 -2.05
N ILE A 109 1.18 -26.07 -2.35
CA ILE A 109 0.34 -25.36 -1.38
C ILE A 109 -1.11 -25.46 -1.83
N LEU A 110 -1.95 -26.09 -1.01
CA LEU A 110 -3.40 -26.04 -1.15
C LEU A 110 -3.90 -24.77 -0.44
N LEU A 111 -4.49 -23.85 -1.20
CA LEU A 111 -5.17 -22.67 -0.70
C LEU A 111 -6.69 -22.91 -0.70
N LEU A 112 -7.30 -22.75 0.47
CA LEU A 112 -8.74 -22.60 0.62
C LEU A 112 -9.07 -21.10 0.54
N SER A 113 -10.05 -20.77 -0.28
CA SER A 113 -10.43 -19.39 -0.61
C SER A 113 -11.92 -19.29 -0.84
N GLY A 114 -12.43 -18.06 -0.83
CA GLY A 114 -13.83 -17.75 -1.04
C GLY A 114 -14.65 -17.83 0.25
N PRO A 115 -15.88 -17.29 0.25
CA PRO A 115 -16.75 -17.35 1.41
C PRO A 115 -16.94 -18.81 1.86
N SER A 116 -16.67 -19.10 3.13
CA SER A 116 -16.72 -20.44 3.75
C SER A 116 -15.88 -21.52 3.05
N ALA A 117 -14.71 -21.15 2.49
CA ALA A 117 -13.84 -22.03 1.72
C ALA A 117 -14.56 -22.66 0.50
N SER A 118 -15.30 -21.84 -0.24
CA SER A 118 -16.03 -22.25 -1.45
C SER A 118 -15.13 -22.61 -2.64
N SER A 119 -13.83 -22.33 -2.58
CA SER A 119 -12.86 -22.63 -3.64
C SER A 119 -11.60 -23.28 -3.09
N ALA A 120 -11.14 -24.34 -3.76
CA ALA A 120 -9.84 -24.98 -3.54
C ALA A 120 -8.90 -24.70 -4.71
N ARG A 121 -7.64 -24.41 -4.40
CA ARG A 121 -6.60 -24.11 -5.40
C ARG A 121 -5.29 -24.73 -4.98
N LEU A 122 -4.62 -25.42 -5.90
CA LEU A 122 -3.29 -25.96 -5.64
C LEU A 122 -2.25 -25.16 -6.40
N PHE A 123 -1.25 -24.65 -5.70
CA PHE A 123 -0.13 -23.92 -6.24
C PHE A 123 1.17 -24.70 -6.06
N SER A 124 2.12 -24.52 -6.97
CA SER A 124 3.51 -24.94 -6.75
C SER A 124 4.17 -24.00 -5.75
N LEU A 125 4.74 -24.54 -4.67
CA LEU A 125 5.47 -23.79 -3.66
C LEU A 125 6.73 -23.15 -4.26
N SER A 126 7.43 -23.83 -5.17
CA SER A 126 8.66 -23.36 -5.83
C SER A 126 8.42 -22.21 -6.82
N THR A 127 7.33 -22.23 -7.58
CA THR A 127 7.11 -21.27 -8.69
C THR A 127 5.95 -20.30 -8.46
N GLY A 128 5.01 -20.63 -7.59
CA GLY A 128 3.76 -19.87 -7.41
C GLY A 128 2.75 -20.08 -8.53
N HIS A 129 3.01 -21.01 -9.46
CA HIS A 129 2.06 -21.34 -10.52
C HIS A 129 0.85 -22.10 -9.98
N LEU A 130 -0.34 -21.72 -10.44
CA LEU A 130 -1.57 -22.47 -10.20
C LEU A 130 -1.50 -23.77 -10.99
N LEU A 131 -1.55 -24.91 -10.29
CA LEU A 131 -1.57 -26.24 -10.88
C LEU A 131 -3.00 -26.62 -11.27
N TRP A 132 -3.96 -26.41 -10.37
CA TRP A 132 -5.39 -26.56 -10.65
C TRP A 132 -6.24 -25.72 -9.68
N HIS A 133 -7.48 -25.47 -10.07
CA HIS A 133 -8.50 -24.80 -9.28
C HIS A 133 -9.82 -25.56 -9.41
N TYR A 134 -10.53 -25.73 -8.28
CA TYR A 134 -11.83 -26.36 -8.24
C TYR A 134 -12.81 -25.58 -7.33
N PRO A 135 -14.02 -25.22 -7.82
CA PRO A 135 -15.08 -24.62 -6.99
C PRO A 135 -15.79 -25.70 -6.16
N LEU A 136 -15.65 -25.65 -4.85
CA LEU A 136 -16.25 -26.61 -3.90
C LEU A 136 -17.74 -26.36 -3.67
N LEU A 137 -18.15 -25.09 -3.67
CA LEU A 137 -19.52 -24.67 -3.43
C LEU A 137 -20.00 -23.73 -4.55
N PRO A 138 -21.27 -23.82 -4.96
CA PRO A 138 -21.87 -22.81 -5.82
C PRO A 138 -21.82 -21.43 -5.17
N PRO A 139 -21.56 -20.35 -5.93
CA PRO A 139 -21.58 -18.97 -5.41
C PRO A 139 -22.92 -18.59 -4.76
N ALA A 140 -24.00 -19.26 -5.14
CA ALA A 140 -25.35 -19.05 -4.60
C ALA A 140 -25.51 -19.45 -3.13
N THR A 141 -24.77 -20.45 -2.69
CA THR A 141 -24.87 -21.02 -1.33
C THR A 141 -23.71 -20.60 -0.44
N SER A 142 -22.64 -20.02 -1.00
CA SER A 142 -21.50 -19.52 -0.25
C SER A 142 -21.86 -18.24 0.49
N GLN A 143 -21.87 -18.28 1.82
CA GLN A 143 -22.06 -17.11 2.67
C GLN A 143 -20.75 -16.76 3.38
N LEU A 144 -20.51 -15.48 3.64
CA LEU A 144 -19.33 -15.06 4.41
C LEU A 144 -19.60 -15.32 5.89
N SER A 145 -18.82 -16.20 6.50
CA SER A 145 -18.83 -16.42 7.95
C SER A 145 -17.87 -15.45 8.66
N THR A 146 -18.19 -15.08 9.90
CA THR A 146 -17.28 -14.37 10.79
C THR A 146 -17.02 -15.25 12.02
N PRO A 147 -15.81 -15.79 12.22
CA PRO A 147 -14.60 -15.63 11.38
C PRO A 147 -14.68 -16.37 10.03
N VAL A 148 -13.87 -15.93 9.06
CA VAL A 148 -13.87 -16.42 7.66
C VAL A 148 -13.48 -17.90 7.55
N HIS A 149 -12.71 -18.41 8.51
CA HIS A 149 -12.24 -19.80 8.55
C HIS A 149 -13.13 -20.75 9.38
N LEU A 150 -14.26 -20.28 9.89
CA LEU A 150 -15.16 -21.11 10.70
C LEU A 150 -15.63 -22.34 9.91
N GLY A 151 -15.40 -23.52 10.47
CA GLY A 151 -15.81 -24.79 9.85
C GLY A 151 -15.06 -25.11 8.56
N THR A 152 -13.78 -24.75 8.47
CA THR A 152 -12.91 -25.04 7.34
C THR A 152 -11.66 -25.78 7.81
N ASP A 153 -11.25 -26.81 7.08
CA ASP A 153 -10.05 -27.59 7.37
C ASP A 153 -9.63 -28.36 6.11
N ALA A 154 -8.37 -28.77 6.02
CA ALA A 154 -7.91 -29.67 4.96
C ALA A 154 -6.87 -30.65 5.52
N ALA A 155 -6.82 -31.84 4.93
CA ALA A 155 -5.83 -32.84 5.26
C ALA A 155 -5.36 -33.57 4.01
N PHE A 156 -4.06 -33.84 3.93
CA PHE A 156 -3.46 -34.60 2.85
C PHE A 156 -3.54 -36.11 3.14
N VAL A 157 -3.84 -36.89 2.10
CA VAL A 157 -3.82 -38.35 2.13
C VAL A 157 -2.78 -38.80 1.11
N PRO A 158 -1.68 -39.44 1.55
CA PRO A 158 -0.63 -39.89 0.66
C PRO A 158 -1.13 -41.00 -0.26
N GLN A 159 -0.35 -41.27 -1.32
CA GLN A 159 -0.63 -42.39 -2.21
C GLN A 159 -0.61 -43.70 -1.41
N GLN A 160 -1.67 -44.51 -1.54
CA GLN A 160 -1.76 -45.79 -0.84
C GLN A 160 -0.93 -46.86 -1.54
N GLU A 161 -0.46 -47.87 -0.80
CA GLU A 161 0.31 -49.00 -1.34
C GLU A 161 -0.45 -49.76 -2.44
N ASP A 162 -1.79 -49.76 -2.39
CA ASP A 162 -2.69 -50.35 -3.39
C ASP A 162 -2.73 -49.57 -4.73
N GLY A 163 -1.95 -48.50 -4.86
CA GLY A 163 -1.85 -47.67 -6.07
C GLY A 163 -2.91 -46.57 -6.19
N ALA A 164 -3.77 -46.39 -5.18
CA ALA A 164 -4.74 -45.28 -5.15
C ALA A 164 -3.99 -43.93 -5.09
N PRO A 165 -4.35 -42.95 -5.93
CA PRO A 165 -3.60 -41.69 -6.04
C PRO A 165 -3.70 -40.86 -4.75
N ALA A 166 -2.72 -40.01 -4.53
CA ALA A 166 -2.75 -39.04 -3.43
C ALA A 166 -3.97 -38.10 -3.54
N THR A 167 -4.57 -37.77 -2.41
CA THR A 167 -5.80 -36.96 -2.35
C THR A 167 -5.75 -35.91 -1.26
N TRP A 168 -6.57 -34.88 -1.42
CA TRP A 168 -6.90 -33.92 -0.38
C TRP A 168 -8.32 -34.18 0.12
N VAL A 169 -8.52 -34.20 1.43
CA VAL A 169 -9.84 -34.14 2.04
C VAL A 169 -10.03 -32.71 2.52
N ILE A 170 -11.12 -32.07 2.12
CA ILE A 170 -11.40 -30.66 2.42
C ILE A 170 -12.76 -30.56 3.11
N LEU A 171 -12.78 -29.81 4.21
CA LEU A 171 -13.98 -29.39 4.91
C LEU A 171 -14.31 -27.94 4.51
N SER A 172 -15.53 -27.72 4.02
CA SER A 172 -16.05 -26.41 3.60
C SER A 172 -17.42 -26.15 4.23
N ASP A 173 -17.70 -24.87 4.55
CA ASP A 173 -18.99 -24.41 5.11
C ASP A 173 -19.45 -25.18 6.36
N GLY A 174 -18.51 -25.78 7.11
CA GLY A 174 -18.77 -26.54 8.33
C GLY A 174 -19.72 -27.73 8.16
N ARG A 175 -20.01 -28.17 6.93
CA ARG A 175 -21.02 -29.20 6.63
C ARG A 175 -20.64 -30.15 5.52
N ARG A 176 -19.80 -29.69 4.58
CA ARG A 176 -19.47 -30.41 3.37
C ARG A 176 -18.05 -30.91 3.43
N VAL A 177 -17.87 -32.22 3.22
CA VAL A 177 -16.56 -32.85 3.09
C VAL A 177 -16.38 -33.30 1.64
N THR A 178 -15.29 -32.86 1.02
CA THR A 178 -14.99 -33.18 -0.38
C THR A 178 -13.60 -33.81 -0.48
N ARG A 179 -13.51 -34.94 -1.17
CA ARG A 179 -12.24 -35.61 -1.47
C ARG A 179 -11.84 -35.29 -2.90
N LEU A 180 -10.68 -34.66 -3.07
CA LEU A 180 -10.11 -34.25 -4.35
C LEU A 180 -8.83 -35.01 -4.66
N ARG A 181 -8.59 -35.28 -5.94
CA ARG A 181 -7.29 -35.74 -6.43
C ARG A 181 -6.21 -34.66 -6.29
N HIS A 182 -5.03 -35.05 -5.83
CA HIS A 182 -3.89 -34.14 -5.72
C HIS A 182 -3.38 -33.65 -7.08
N ASP A 183 -3.38 -34.50 -8.11
CA ASP A 183 -2.76 -34.21 -9.41
C ASP A 183 -3.58 -33.26 -10.30
N ASN A 184 -4.90 -33.39 -10.30
CA ASN A 184 -5.78 -32.64 -11.21
C ASN A 184 -7.00 -31.98 -10.55
N GLY A 185 -7.17 -32.11 -9.23
CA GLY A 185 -8.29 -31.53 -8.50
C GLY A 185 -9.66 -32.17 -8.80
N GLN A 186 -9.73 -33.30 -9.52
CA GLN A 186 -11.00 -33.98 -9.76
C GLN A 186 -11.60 -34.51 -8.45
N ILE A 187 -12.90 -34.31 -8.27
CA ILE A 187 -13.65 -34.87 -7.15
C ILE A 187 -13.68 -36.40 -7.27
N PHE A 188 -13.26 -37.07 -6.20
CA PHE A 188 -13.58 -38.49 -5.98
C PHE A 188 -15.01 -38.66 -5.50
N TRP A 189 -15.35 -37.97 -4.42
CA TRP A 189 -16.70 -37.86 -3.89
C TRP A 189 -16.84 -36.60 -3.07
N SER A 190 -18.09 -36.19 -2.84
CA SER A 190 -18.44 -35.08 -1.97
C SER A 190 -19.68 -35.47 -1.17
N MET A 191 -19.70 -35.10 0.10
CA MET A 191 -20.80 -35.37 1.02
C MET A 191 -21.19 -34.09 1.73
N ASP A 192 -22.48 -33.80 1.75
CA ASP A 192 -23.08 -32.81 2.64
C ASP A 192 -23.73 -33.54 3.82
N SER A 193 -23.42 -33.16 5.06
CA SER A 193 -24.07 -33.71 6.25
C SER A 193 -25.45 -33.07 6.46
N PRO A 194 -26.57 -33.82 6.38
CA PRO A 194 -27.92 -33.25 6.52
C PRO A 194 -28.18 -32.63 7.90
N SER A 195 -27.44 -33.06 8.93
CA SER A 195 -27.57 -32.61 10.31
C SER A 195 -26.67 -31.41 10.64
N ALA A 196 -25.71 -31.06 9.77
CA ALA A 196 -24.81 -29.92 9.95
C ALA A 196 -25.46 -28.65 9.39
N GLY A 197 -25.54 -27.58 10.20
CA GLY A 197 -26.03 -26.27 9.77
C GLY A 197 -26.95 -25.55 10.78
N SER A 198 -27.82 -26.26 11.51
CA SER A 198 -28.73 -25.60 12.48
C SER A 198 -28.14 -25.55 13.90
N ASN A 199 -27.72 -26.71 14.43
CA ASN A 199 -27.18 -26.85 15.79
C ASN A 199 -25.83 -27.60 15.81
N MET A 200 -25.22 -27.88 14.65
CA MET A 200 -23.97 -28.61 14.53
C MET A 200 -23.09 -28.04 13.42
N VAL A 201 -21.79 -27.91 13.68
CA VAL A 201 -20.78 -27.44 12.72
C VAL A 201 -19.57 -28.35 12.79
N PHE A 202 -19.14 -28.89 11.66
CA PHE A 202 -17.88 -29.62 11.54
C PHE A 202 -16.72 -28.65 11.69
N LYS A 203 -15.73 -29.03 12.52
CA LYS A 203 -14.62 -28.16 12.89
C LYS A 203 -13.31 -28.59 12.25
N GLN A 204 -12.96 -29.87 12.37
CA GLN A 204 -11.67 -30.40 11.92
C GLN A 204 -11.83 -31.82 11.37
N ILE A 205 -10.89 -32.21 10.51
CA ILE A 205 -10.85 -33.53 9.88
C ILE A 205 -9.48 -34.18 10.08
N ARG A 206 -9.47 -35.51 10.23
CA ARG A 206 -8.25 -36.33 10.30
C ARG A 206 -8.45 -37.64 9.54
N PRO A 207 -7.86 -37.78 8.35
CA PRO A 207 -7.73 -39.09 7.69
C PRO A 207 -6.81 -40.00 8.49
N SER A 208 -7.17 -41.26 8.70
CA SER A 208 -6.35 -42.28 9.37
C SER A 208 -6.74 -43.66 8.81
N GLY A 209 -5.76 -44.46 8.37
CA GLY A 209 -6.04 -45.76 7.74
C GLY A 209 -6.98 -45.64 6.54
N ASN A 210 -8.10 -46.38 6.57
CA ASN A 210 -9.14 -46.32 5.53
C ASN A 210 -10.38 -45.50 5.96
N SER A 211 -10.20 -44.58 6.90
CA SER A 211 -11.26 -43.75 7.49
C SER A 211 -10.88 -42.27 7.56
N ILE A 212 -11.89 -41.40 7.57
CA ILE A 212 -11.79 -39.97 7.82
C ILE A 212 -12.59 -39.69 9.09
N HIS A 213 -11.91 -39.27 10.14
CA HIS A 213 -12.55 -38.86 11.38
C HIS A 213 -12.81 -37.36 11.35
N ILE A 214 -13.99 -36.97 11.81
CA ILE A 214 -14.46 -35.59 11.81
C ILE A 214 -14.81 -35.22 13.25
N LEU A 215 -14.27 -34.11 13.70
CA LEU A 215 -14.68 -33.47 14.95
C LEU A 215 -15.73 -32.40 14.63
N ALA A 216 -16.86 -32.47 15.31
CA ALA A 216 -17.97 -31.55 15.16
C ALA A 216 -18.32 -30.89 16.51
N LEU A 217 -18.72 -29.63 16.44
CA LEU A 217 -19.26 -28.87 17.56
C LEU A 217 -20.78 -28.92 17.50
N HIS A 218 -21.41 -29.34 18.59
CA HIS A 218 -22.85 -29.32 18.74
C HIS A 218 -23.26 -28.24 19.75
N TYR A 219 -24.14 -27.35 19.31
CA TYR A 219 -24.63 -26.21 20.04
C TYR A 219 -26.04 -26.52 20.58
N SER A 220 -26.17 -26.63 21.91
CA SER A 220 -27.47 -26.65 22.58
C SER A 220 -27.73 -25.34 23.31
N PHE A 221 -28.97 -25.08 23.71
CA PHE A 221 -29.38 -23.86 24.42
C PHE A 221 -28.64 -23.61 25.76
N ALA A 222 -27.96 -24.62 26.32
CA ALA A 222 -27.30 -24.52 27.62
C ALA A 222 -25.83 -24.99 27.64
N VAL A 223 -25.40 -25.88 26.73
CA VAL A 223 -24.04 -26.48 26.73
C VAL A 223 -23.56 -26.75 25.30
N GLN A 224 -22.27 -26.54 25.05
CA GLN A 224 -21.59 -26.98 23.83
C GLN A 224 -20.94 -28.36 24.08
N SER A 225 -21.22 -29.32 23.20
CA SER A 225 -20.71 -30.69 23.28
C SER A 225 -19.96 -31.08 22.01
N LEU A 226 -19.01 -32.01 22.12
CA LEU A 226 -18.29 -32.54 20.97
C LEU A 226 -19.04 -33.74 20.40
N LEU A 227 -19.13 -33.78 19.08
CA LEU A 227 -19.59 -34.92 18.32
C LEU A 227 -18.45 -35.39 17.42
N THR A 228 -18.43 -36.68 17.15
CA THR A 228 -17.49 -37.29 16.20
C THR A 228 -18.26 -38.02 15.12
N SER A 229 -17.71 -38.03 13.91
CA SER A 229 -18.22 -38.84 12.82
C SER A 229 -17.04 -39.48 12.09
N THR A 230 -17.20 -40.72 11.68
CA THR A 230 -16.17 -41.44 10.93
C THR A 230 -16.77 -41.86 9.59
N ILE A 231 -16.10 -41.47 8.50
CA ILE A 231 -16.51 -41.75 7.13
C ILE A 231 -15.48 -42.68 6.49
N ALA A 232 -15.90 -43.60 5.64
CA ALA A 232 -14.95 -44.37 4.83
C ALA A 232 -14.14 -43.45 3.89
N LEU A 233 -12.88 -43.78 3.65
CA LEU A 233 -12.03 -42.97 2.79
C LEU A 233 -12.45 -43.10 1.31
N ASP A 234 -12.80 -44.30 0.86
CA ASP A 234 -13.14 -44.64 -0.52
C ASP A 234 -14.56 -44.21 -0.96
N SER A 235 -15.48 -44.03 0.00
CA SER A 235 -16.89 -43.76 -0.27
C SER A 235 -17.47 -42.73 0.71
N PRO A 236 -18.45 -41.92 0.28
CA PRO A 236 -19.14 -40.96 1.14
C PRO A 236 -20.17 -41.69 2.02
N ILE A 237 -19.75 -42.73 2.75
CA ILE A 237 -20.62 -43.51 3.62
C ILE A 237 -20.09 -43.39 5.05
N PRO A 238 -20.88 -42.82 6.00
CA PRO A 238 -20.54 -42.86 7.41
C PRO A 238 -20.46 -44.32 7.89
N ARG A 239 -19.43 -44.65 8.67
CA ARG A 239 -19.25 -45.99 9.25
C ARG A 239 -20.13 -46.24 10.48
N GLY A 240 -20.74 -45.19 11.03
CA GLY A 240 -21.70 -45.25 12.12
C GLY A 240 -22.41 -43.91 12.33
N ASP A 241 -23.33 -43.88 13.30
CA ASP A 241 -23.99 -42.65 13.76
C ASP A 241 -22.99 -41.69 14.42
N PHE A 242 -23.41 -40.44 14.65
CA PHE A 242 -22.58 -39.48 15.37
C PHE A 242 -22.26 -39.96 16.79
N GLY A 243 -20.98 -40.16 17.08
CA GLY A 243 -20.49 -40.46 18.41
C GLY A 243 -20.58 -39.22 19.28
N GLN A 244 -21.49 -39.20 20.25
CA GLN A 244 -21.58 -38.12 21.23
C GLN A 244 -20.49 -38.28 22.29
N VAL A 245 -19.56 -37.33 22.34
CA VAL A 245 -18.55 -37.28 23.41
C VAL A 245 -19.22 -36.67 24.64
N PRO A 246 -19.25 -37.37 25.79
CA PRO A 246 -19.71 -36.79 27.06
C PRO A 246 -18.74 -35.70 27.54
N SER A 247 -18.88 -34.50 26.99
CA SER A 247 -17.99 -33.36 27.22
C SER A 247 -18.77 -32.11 27.62
N ILE A 248 -18.23 -31.34 28.57
CA ILE A 248 -18.66 -29.97 28.84
C ILE A 248 -17.56 -29.04 28.33
N VAL A 249 -17.71 -28.54 27.11
CA VAL A 249 -16.67 -27.72 26.47
C VAL A 249 -16.92 -26.25 26.75
N GLN A 250 -15.98 -25.64 27.48
CA GLN A 250 -16.00 -24.20 27.73
C GLN A 250 -15.41 -23.39 26.55
N ILE A 251 -14.40 -23.94 25.88
CA ILE A 251 -13.69 -23.29 24.77
C ILE A 251 -13.63 -24.24 23.56
N PRO A 252 -14.65 -24.24 22.69
CA PRO A 252 -14.71 -25.16 21.53
C PRO A 252 -13.54 -25.05 20.58
N GLU A 253 -12.94 -23.87 20.48
CA GLU A 253 -11.77 -23.60 19.63
C GLU A 253 -10.55 -24.41 20.05
N GLN A 254 -10.46 -24.88 21.29
CA GLN A 254 -9.34 -25.69 21.79
C GLN A 254 -9.56 -27.20 21.66
N ALA A 255 -10.78 -27.66 21.37
CA ALA A 255 -11.05 -29.08 21.12
C ALA A 255 -10.51 -29.49 19.74
N MET A 256 -9.69 -30.52 19.66
CA MET A 256 -9.01 -30.89 18.43
C MET A 256 -9.03 -32.39 18.19
N ILE A 257 -8.81 -32.77 16.92
CA ILE A 257 -8.58 -34.15 16.53
C ILE A 257 -7.13 -34.32 16.09
N ALA A 258 -6.45 -35.28 16.70
CA ALA A 258 -5.04 -35.57 16.53
C ALA A 258 -4.82 -37.03 16.14
N SER A 259 -3.59 -37.35 15.73
CA SER A 259 -3.18 -38.74 15.48
C SER A 259 -3.27 -39.59 16.74
N SER A 260 -3.60 -40.87 16.57
CA SER A 260 -3.64 -41.85 17.65
C SER A 260 -2.54 -42.90 17.50
N ALA A 261 -2.24 -43.64 18.57
CA ALA A 261 -1.36 -44.80 18.52
C ALA A 261 -2.01 -46.02 17.84
N GLU A 262 -3.34 -46.07 17.74
CA GLU A 262 -4.08 -47.14 17.08
C GLU A 262 -4.12 -46.92 15.56
N PRO A 263 -3.66 -47.88 14.74
CA PRO A 263 -3.78 -47.78 13.29
C PRO A 263 -5.23 -47.57 12.86
N GLY A 264 -5.48 -46.57 12.01
CA GLY A 264 -6.84 -46.26 11.53
C GLY A 264 -7.73 -45.54 12.55
N GLY A 265 -7.26 -45.29 13.78
CA GLY A 265 -7.96 -44.49 14.78
C GLY A 265 -7.51 -43.02 14.81
N ALA A 266 -8.26 -42.19 15.53
CA ALA A 266 -7.92 -40.79 15.82
C ALA A 266 -8.22 -40.44 17.28
N GLN A 267 -7.51 -39.46 17.83
CA GLN A 267 -7.67 -39.06 19.22
C GLN A 267 -8.29 -37.67 19.31
N VAL A 268 -9.43 -37.57 19.97
CA VAL A 268 -10.08 -36.29 20.27
C VAL A 268 -9.55 -35.78 21.60
N VAL A 269 -9.06 -34.55 21.62
CA VAL A 269 -8.48 -33.92 22.81
C VAL A 269 -9.20 -32.61 23.08
N TRP A 270 -9.59 -32.38 24.33
CA TRP A 270 -10.24 -31.13 24.73
C TRP A 270 -9.91 -30.76 26.17
N PHE A 271 -10.13 -29.48 26.47
CA PHE A 271 -10.01 -28.94 27.81
C PHE A 271 -11.34 -29.02 28.55
N GLU A 272 -11.33 -29.54 29.78
CA GLU A 272 -12.50 -29.60 30.65
C GLU A 272 -12.11 -29.59 32.14
N HIS A 273 -12.71 -28.68 32.92
CA HIS A 273 -12.55 -28.57 34.38
C HIS A 273 -11.09 -28.62 34.88
N GLY A 274 -10.19 -27.86 34.24
CA GLY A 274 -8.78 -27.80 34.64
C GLY A 274 -7.95 -28.98 34.17
N ARG A 275 -8.48 -29.87 33.32
CA ARG A 275 -7.78 -31.05 32.81
C ARG A 275 -7.86 -31.12 31.29
N ILE A 276 -6.82 -31.69 30.69
CA ILE A 276 -6.82 -32.07 29.28
C ILE A 276 -7.33 -33.51 29.21
N ARG A 277 -8.49 -33.70 28.60
CA ARG A 277 -9.11 -35.00 28.39
C ARG A 277 -8.84 -35.48 26.97
N SER A 278 -8.74 -36.79 26.82
CA SER A 278 -8.61 -37.43 25.52
C SER A 278 -9.55 -38.63 25.40
N LEU A 279 -10.00 -38.88 24.18
CA LEU A 279 -10.84 -40.01 23.83
C LEU A 279 -10.38 -40.57 22.48
N LEU A 280 -10.24 -41.89 22.41
CA LEU A 280 -9.92 -42.61 21.19
C LEU A 280 -11.19 -42.85 20.37
N VAL A 281 -11.14 -42.51 19.09
CA VAL A 281 -12.14 -42.86 18.08
C VAL A 281 -11.55 -43.99 17.26
N HIS A 282 -12.16 -45.17 17.34
CA HIS A 282 -11.74 -46.35 16.59
C HIS A 282 -12.08 -46.20 15.10
N GLU A 283 -11.47 -47.01 14.24
CA GLU A 283 -11.69 -46.95 12.78
C GLU A 283 -13.16 -47.20 12.38
N ASP A 284 -13.91 -47.96 13.19
CA ASP A 284 -15.34 -48.24 13.02
C ASP A 284 -16.25 -47.08 13.48
N GLY A 285 -15.67 -46.02 14.07
CA GLY A 285 -16.38 -44.88 14.63
C GLY A 285 -16.87 -45.07 16.06
N SER A 286 -16.61 -46.22 16.69
CA SER A 286 -16.91 -46.42 18.11
C SER A 286 -15.99 -45.58 19.01
N LEU A 287 -16.53 -45.17 20.16
CA LEU A 287 -15.82 -44.31 21.11
C LEU A 287 -15.20 -45.14 22.24
N GLY A 288 -13.90 -44.93 22.46
CA GLY A 288 -13.18 -45.44 23.62
C GLY A 288 -13.56 -44.72 24.91
N GLN A 289 -12.89 -45.08 26.00
CA GLN A 289 -13.08 -44.44 27.31
C GLN A 289 -12.43 -43.05 27.35
N ILE A 290 -13.09 -42.11 28.03
CA ILE A 290 -12.51 -40.80 28.36
C ILE A 290 -11.37 -41.01 29.35
N LYS A 291 -10.19 -40.50 29.02
CA LYS A 291 -9.00 -40.53 29.88
C LYS A 291 -8.50 -39.11 30.10
N ASP A 292 -8.04 -38.83 31.31
CA ASP A 292 -7.20 -37.66 31.53
C ASP A 292 -5.85 -37.93 30.84
N LEU A 293 -5.39 -37.00 29.99
CA LEU A 293 -4.17 -37.19 29.19
C LEU A 293 -2.94 -37.39 30.10
N LEU A 294 -2.93 -36.71 31.25
CA LEU A 294 -1.95 -36.89 32.31
C LEU A 294 -2.66 -37.09 33.65
N PRO A 295 -2.92 -38.34 34.08
CA PRO A 295 -3.62 -38.62 35.33
C PRO A 295 -2.70 -38.42 36.55
N GLY A 296 -3.06 -37.52 37.47
CA GLY A 296 -2.31 -37.29 38.71
C GLY A 296 -2.82 -36.10 39.54
N ASN A 297 -2.45 -36.06 40.83
CA ASN A 297 -2.85 -34.98 41.74
C ASN A 297 -1.98 -33.73 41.54
N GLY A 298 -2.54 -32.65 41.00
CA GLY A 298 -2.00 -31.29 41.14
C GLY A 298 -1.67 -30.50 39.86
N ARG A 299 -1.86 -31.05 38.65
CA ARG A 299 -1.68 -30.27 37.40
C ARG A 299 -3.03 -29.74 36.91
N HIS A 300 -3.24 -28.45 37.13
CA HIS A 300 -4.40 -27.74 36.61
C HIS A 300 -3.99 -27.00 35.33
N TYR A 301 -4.62 -27.37 34.22
CA TYR A 301 -4.47 -26.71 32.92
C TYR A 301 -5.48 -25.56 32.80
N ALA A 302 -5.10 -24.53 32.05
CA ALA A 302 -5.98 -23.44 31.65
C ALA A 302 -6.44 -23.59 30.18
N SER A 303 -5.58 -24.11 29.30
CA SER A 303 -5.89 -24.23 27.87
C SER A 303 -4.97 -25.20 27.12
N ILE A 304 -5.38 -25.56 25.89
CA ILE A 304 -4.55 -26.25 24.90
C ILE A 304 -4.13 -25.23 23.83
N ILE A 305 -2.86 -25.25 23.42
CA ILE A 305 -2.32 -24.43 22.33
C ILE A 305 -1.96 -25.36 21.16
N ASP A 306 -2.57 -25.10 19.99
CA ASP A 306 -2.24 -25.78 18.74
C ASP A 306 -1.09 -25.05 18.04
N VAL A 307 -0.02 -25.77 17.76
CA VAL A 307 1.17 -25.28 17.04
C VAL A 307 1.30 -25.89 15.64
N GLY A 308 0.24 -26.51 15.13
CA GLY A 308 0.20 -27.12 13.80
C GLY A 308 0.80 -28.53 13.74
N LEU A 309 0.97 -29.20 14.88
CA LEU A 309 1.60 -30.53 14.99
C LEU A 309 0.61 -31.66 15.37
N ARG A 310 -0.70 -31.42 15.21
CA ARG A 310 -1.75 -32.40 15.51
C ARG A 310 -1.60 -33.72 14.72
N GLU A 311 -1.04 -33.66 13.51
CA GLU A 311 -0.81 -34.85 12.67
C GLU A 311 0.32 -35.72 13.22
N GLN A 312 1.24 -35.15 13.98
CA GLN A 312 2.32 -35.86 14.68
C GLN A 312 1.88 -36.29 16.09
N GLY A 313 0.70 -35.84 16.55
CA GLY A 313 0.16 -36.14 17.87
C GLY A 313 0.73 -35.24 18.98
N ILE A 314 1.32 -34.10 18.63
CA ILE A 314 1.98 -33.20 19.59
C ILE A 314 1.12 -31.97 19.82
N VAL A 315 0.88 -31.63 21.09
CA VAL A 315 0.11 -30.46 21.53
C VAL A 315 0.78 -29.79 22.72
N LEU A 316 0.44 -28.52 22.98
CA LEU A 316 0.95 -27.80 24.14
C LEU A 316 -0.16 -27.62 25.18
N GLY A 317 0.12 -28.00 26.43
CA GLY A 317 -0.77 -27.77 27.56
C GLY A 317 -0.32 -26.57 28.37
N LYS A 318 -1.12 -25.49 28.39
CA LYS A 318 -0.89 -24.33 29.26
C LYS A 318 -1.54 -24.56 30.62
N ARG A 319 -0.74 -24.46 31.68
CA ARG A 319 -1.13 -24.57 33.09
C ARG A 319 -1.79 -23.29 33.60
N GLU A 320 -2.52 -23.38 34.72
CA GLU A 320 -3.15 -22.22 35.37
C GLU A 320 -2.15 -21.16 35.86
N ASP A 321 -0.91 -21.56 36.18
CA ASP A 321 0.19 -20.64 36.52
C ASP A 321 0.91 -20.07 35.28
N GLY A 322 0.43 -20.40 34.08
CA GLY A 322 1.00 -20.00 32.80
C GLY A 322 2.03 -20.96 32.23
N GLY A 323 2.54 -21.92 33.00
CA GLY A 323 3.56 -22.87 32.55
C GLY A 323 3.09 -23.71 31.37
N VAL A 324 3.97 -24.00 30.41
CA VAL A 324 3.60 -24.72 29.18
C VAL A 324 4.40 -26.01 29.03
N GLU A 325 3.68 -27.12 28.94
CA GLU A 325 4.23 -28.46 28.76
C GLU A 325 3.98 -28.97 27.32
N VAL A 326 4.96 -29.67 26.76
CA VAL A 326 4.84 -30.37 25.48
C VAL A 326 4.29 -31.78 25.75
N LEU A 327 3.16 -32.10 25.14
CA LEU A 327 2.40 -33.33 25.42
C LEU A 327 2.30 -34.19 24.17
N ASP A 328 2.56 -35.50 24.33
CA ASP A 328 2.26 -36.51 23.32
C ASP A 328 0.86 -37.07 23.57
N VAL A 329 -0.05 -36.78 22.64
CA VAL A 329 -1.43 -37.23 22.69
C VAL A 329 -1.53 -38.74 22.50
N LYS A 330 -0.69 -39.32 21.62
CA LYS A 330 -0.76 -40.74 21.23
C LYS A 330 -0.40 -41.64 22.40
N GLU A 331 0.67 -41.28 23.12
CA GLU A 331 1.17 -42.04 24.25
C GLU A 331 0.57 -41.59 25.59
N GLY A 332 -0.06 -40.41 25.65
CA GLY A 332 -0.59 -39.86 26.89
C GLY A 332 0.51 -39.52 27.90
N LYS A 333 1.61 -38.91 27.44
CA LYS A 333 2.76 -38.57 28.29
C LYS A 333 3.24 -37.13 28.08
N LYS A 334 3.87 -36.58 29.11
CA LYS A 334 4.64 -35.33 29.00
C LYS A 334 5.98 -35.66 28.35
N ILE A 335 6.34 -34.92 27.31
CA ILE A 335 7.66 -35.02 26.69
C ILE A 335 8.64 -34.12 27.44
N GLU A 336 8.31 -32.82 27.53
CA GLU A 336 9.20 -31.81 28.14
C GLU A 336 8.39 -30.58 28.60
N GLU A 337 9.01 -29.65 29.33
CA GLU A 337 8.41 -28.36 29.72
C GLU A 337 9.31 -27.18 29.35
N PHE A 338 8.69 -26.08 28.89
CA PHE A 338 9.43 -24.84 28.67
C PHE A 338 9.81 -24.23 30.01
N GLU A 339 11.10 -24.18 30.32
CA GLU A 339 11.59 -23.53 31.54
C GLU A 339 11.16 -22.05 31.59
N LEU A 340 10.73 -21.59 32.77
CA LEU A 340 10.28 -20.22 33.00
C LEU A 340 9.10 -19.80 32.11
N SER A 341 8.22 -20.75 31.76
CA SER A 341 6.99 -20.50 31.00
C SER A 341 5.82 -19.95 31.81
N ALA A 342 5.87 -20.07 33.14
CA ALA A 342 4.89 -19.46 34.03
C ALA A 342 4.77 -17.94 33.83
N ASP A 343 3.55 -17.44 33.97
CA ASP A 343 3.23 -16.03 33.77
C ASP A 343 4.00 -15.18 34.81
N ALA A 344 4.75 -14.18 34.34
CA ALA A 344 5.58 -13.33 35.20
C ALA A 344 5.58 -11.89 34.68
N ALA A 345 5.51 -10.91 35.59
CA ALA A 345 5.48 -9.49 35.22
C ALA A 345 6.74 -9.00 34.48
N GLU A 346 7.85 -9.74 34.59
CA GLU A 346 9.13 -9.43 33.94
C GLU A 346 9.21 -9.88 32.47
N ARG A 347 8.17 -10.55 31.94
CA ARG A 347 8.15 -11.13 30.58
C ARG A 347 6.84 -10.82 29.87
N SER A 348 6.89 -10.72 28.54
CA SER A 348 5.69 -10.69 27.72
C SER A 348 5.00 -12.05 27.69
N GLU A 349 3.76 -12.08 27.19
CA GLU A 349 3.13 -13.32 26.76
C GLU A 349 4.06 -14.06 25.78
N SER A 350 4.12 -15.38 25.92
CA SER A 350 4.96 -16.23 25.07
C SER A 350 4.23 -16.62 23.79
N VAL A 351 4.95 -16.57 22.68
CA VAL A 351 4.50 -17.00 21.36
C VAL A 351 5.06 -18.39 21.11
N TYR A 352 4.21 -19.33 20.71
CA TYR A 352 4.58 -20.72 20.45
C TYR A 352 4.39 -21.06 18.98
N SER A 353 5.28 -21.90 18.45
CA SER A 353 5.21 -22.40 17.08
C SER A 353 5.80 -23.80 16.98
N GLY A 354 5.46 -24.50 15.91
CA GLY A 354 5.96 -25.84 15.63
C GLY A 354 6.33 -25.99 14.17
N THR A 355 7.26 -26.89 13.88
CA THR A 355 7.56 -27.34 12.52
C THR A 355 7.91 -28.82 12.51
N VAL A 356 7.68 -29.45 11.37
CA VAL A 356 7.99 -30.87 11.13
C VAL A 356 9.35 -30.96 10.46
N THR A 357 10.24 -31.82 10.99
CA THR A 357 11.54 -32.13 10.40
C THR A 357 11.46 -33.45 9.62
N GLU A 358 12.56 -33.92 9.02
CA GLU A 358 12.57 -35.18 8.26
C GLU A 358 12.14 -36.39 9.12
N ASN A 359 12.53 -36.40 10.40
CA ASN A 359 12.34 -37.56 11.29
C ASN A 359 11.52 -37.24 12.55
N GLY A 360 11.22 -35.97 12.81
CA GLY A 360 10.73 -35.50 14.09
C GLY A 360 9.98 -34.18 14.02
N VAL A 361 9.96 -33.46 15.15
CA VAL A 361 9.33 -32.14 15.24
C VAL A 361 10.17 -31.20 16.11
N ILE A 362 10.09 -29.91 15.79
CA ILE A 362 10.66 -28.86 16.61
C ILE A 362 9.50 -28.00 17.13
N VAL A 363 9.49 -27.73 18.43
CA VAL A 363 8.59 -26.76 19.07
C VAL A 363 9.42 -25.60 19.57
N ASN A 364 8.98 -24.38 19.29
CA ASN A 364 9.68 -23.17 19.66
C ASN A 364 8.78 -22.22 20.47
N ARG A 365 9.41 -21.50 21.39
CA ARG A 365 8.82 -20.47 22.24
C ARG A 365 9.64 -19.19 22.12
N VAL A 366 8.98 -18.05 21.92
CA VAL A 366 9.61 -16.73 21.91
C VAL A 366 8.88 -15.78 22.86
N TYR A 367 9.62 -14.99 23.63
CA TYR A 367 9.05 -13.92 24.45
C TYR A 367 10.03 -12.76 24.60
N TRP A 368 9.53 -11.61 25.03
CA TRP A 368 10.31 -10.43 25.37
C TRP A 368 10.57 -10.37 26.88
N SER A 369 11.82 -10.14 27.28
CA SER A 369 12.19 -9.91 28.68
C SER A 369 12.27 -8.40 28.96
N PHE A 370 11.37 -7.89 29.81
CA PHE A 370 11.36 -6.47 30.19
C PHE A 370 12.56 -6.11 31.08
N SER A 371 13.03 -7.03 31.92
CA SER A 371 14.17 -6.80 32.82
C SER A 371 15.50 -6.73 32.07
N MET A 372 15.68 -7.53 31.02
CA MET A 372 16.90 -7.56 30.22
C MET A 372 16.81 -6.71 28.95
N SER A 373 15.62 -6.25 28.56
CA SER A 373 15.37 -5.57 27.28
C SER A 373 15.90 -6.36 26.08
N ILE A 374 15.62 -7.67 26.06
CA ILE A 374 16.06 -8.59 25.00
C ILE A 374 14.99 -9.64 24.72
N ALA A 375 14.92 -10.12 23.48
CA ALA A 375 14.07 -11.24 23.12
C ALA A 375 14.77 -12.57 23.41
N VAL A 376 13.99 -13.55 23.85
CA VAL A 376 14.47 -14.88 24.22
C VAL A 376 13.71 -15.92 23.40
N ALA A 377 14.43 -16.84 22.79
CA ALA A 377 13.91 -18.03 22.12
C ALA A 377 14.31 -19.28 22.89
N GLN A 378 13.38 -20.21 23.04
CA GLN A 378 13.61 -21.55 23.60
C GLN A 378 13.06 -22.57 22.60
N THR A 379 13.84 -23.60 22.32
CA THR A 379 13.54 -24.62 21.32
C THR A 379 13.62 -25.99 21.97
N ILE A 380 12.62 -26.82 21.70
CA ILE A 380 12.56 -28.22 22.09
C ILE A 380 12.53 -29.02 20.79
N ASP A 381 13.65 -29.68 20.49
CA ASP A 381 13.79 -30.58 19.35
C ASP A 381 13.51 -32.03 19.78
N ILE A 382 12.58 -32.66 19.09
CA ILE A 382 12.19 -34.06 19.25
C ILE A 382 12.60 -34.76 17.94
N PRO A 383 13.87 -35.20 17.82
CA PRO A 383 14.45 -35.67 16.56
C PRO A 383 13.79 -36.94 16.03
N TYR A 384 13.24 -37.77 16.92
CA TYR A 384 12.50 -38.99 16.58
C TYR A 384 11.28 -39.13 17.48
N LEU A 385 10.09 -39.18 16.88
CA LEU A 385 8.82 -39.30 17.62
C LEU A 385 8.68 -40.62 18.40
N THR A 386 9.52 -41.62 18.13
CA THR A 386 9.54 -42.92 18.81
C THR A 386 10.68 -43.04 19.84
N SER A 387 11.57 -42.04 19.93
CA SER A 387 12.66 -42.00 20.91
C SER A 387 12.25 -41.19 22.14
N THR A 388 12.97 -41.37 23.24
CA THR A 388 12.92 -40.49 24.42
C THR A 388 13.91 -39.34 24.35
N ASP A 389 14.72 -39.27 23.29
CA ASP A 389 15.72 -38.20 23.13
C ASP A 389 15.02 -36.87 22.83
N VAL A 390 15.26 -35.89 23.70
CA VAL A 390 14.77 -34.52 23.56
C VAL A 390 15.94 -33.58 23.78
N ILE A 391 16.11 -32.61 22.89
CA ILE A 391 17.17 -31.61 22.99
C ILE A 391 16.51 -30.24 23.21
N THR A 392 16.76 -29.66 24.38
CA THR A 392 16.32 -28.31 24.71
C THR A 392 17.47 -27.34 24.52
N SER A 393 17.25 -26.30 23.72
CA SER A 393 18.19 -25.22 23.49
C SER A 393 17.50 -23.86 23.68
N GLY A 394 18.29 -22.81 23.91
CA GLY A 394 17.74 -21.48 24.11
C GLY A 394 18.78 -20.42 23.81
N PHE A 395 18.30 -19.29 23.28
CA PHE A 395 19.17 -18.22 22.86
C PHE A 395 18.47 -16.86 22.94
N THR A 396 19.26 -15.79 23.01
CA THR A 396 18.75 -14.43 23.02
C THR A 396 19.13 -13.69 21.76
N PHE A 397 18.32 -12.71 21.38
CA PHE A 397 18.59 -11.84 20.24
C PHE A 397 18.06 -10.42 20.50
N PRO A 398 18.74 -9.38 19.97
CA PRO A 398 18.28 -8.00 20.08
C PRO A 398 16.96 -7.79 19.31
N TYR A 399 16.03 -7.07 19.92
CA TYR A 399 14.75 -6.71 19.32
C TYR A 399 14.32 -5.31 19.80
N ASP A 400 13.75 -4.52 18.90
CA ASP A 400 13.24 -3.17 19.18
C ASP A 400 11.70 -3.22 19.18
N ASP A 401 11.12 -3.36 20.37
CA ASP A 401 9.68 -3.43 20.58
C ASP A 401 8.98 -2.09 20.35
N LEU A 402 9.67 -0.97 20.56
CA LEU A 402 9.14 0.36 20.28
C LEU A 402 8.95 0.59 18.78
N SER A 403 9.87 0.12 17.94
CA SER A 403 9.80 0.28 16.48
C SER A 403 8.91 -0.77 15.78
N HIS A 404 8.94 -2.02 16.25
CA HIS A 404 8.29 -3.15 15.59
C HIS A 404 7.06 -3.69 16.34
N GLY A 405 6.74 -3.17 17.52
CA GLY A 405 5.58 -3.60 18.32
C GLY A 405 5.84 -4.91 19.08
N VAL A 406 4.77 -5.59 19.48
CA VAL A 406 4.85 -6.87 20.20
C VAL A 406 5.01 -8.05 19.24
N LEU A 407 5.63 -9.12 19.70
CA LEU A 407 5.76 -10.38 18.97
C LEU A 407 4.40 -11.09 18.90
N LEU A 408 3.97 -11.48 17.70
CA LEU A 408 2.69 -12.19 17.50
C LEU A 408 2.86 -13.64 17.06
N HIS A 409 3.85 -13.91 16.21
CA HIS A 409 4.16 -15.25 15.72
C HIS A 409 5.66 -15.39 15.44
N ALA A 410 6.20 -16.60 15.53
CA ALA A 410 7.61 -16.89 15.26
C ALA A 410 7.74 -18.20 14.47
N ALA A 411 7.83 -18.12 13.14
CA ALA A 411 8.04 -19.32 12.32
C ALA A 411 9.47 -19.85 12.52
N VAL A 412 9.59 -21.11 12.93
CA VAL A 412 10.87 -21.76 13.26
C VAL A 412 11.41 -22.54 12.05
N SER A 413 12.71 -22.42 11.78
CA SER A 413 13.36 -23.19 10.70
C SER A 413 13.35 -24.69 11.01
N PRO A 414 13.09 -25.55 10.02
CA PRO A 414 13.16 -27.00 10.20
C PRO A 414 14.60 -27.52 10.32
N SER A 415 15.59 -26.73 9.88
CA SER A 415 17.01 -27.01 10.10
C SER A 415 17.54 -26.28 11.33
N LEU A 416 18.49 -26.93 12.00
CA LEU A 416 19.21 -26.41 13.16
C LEU A 416 20.69 -26.21 12.80
N ASP A 417 21.32 -25.21 13.41
CA ASP A 417 22.76 -24.97 13.23
C ASP A 417 23.63 -25.99 14.00
N ALA A 418 24.96 -25.86 13.92
CA ALA A 418 25.88 -26.73 14.64
C ALA A 418 25.75 -26.70 16.17
N LYS A 419 25.08 -25.68 16.73
CA LYS A 419 24.79 -25.50 18.16
C LYS A 419 23.36 -25.92 18.52
N HIS A 420 22.62 -26.55 17.59
CA HIS A 420 21.22 -26.92 17.74
C HIS A 420 20.30 -25.71 17.97
N LEU A 421 20.58 -24.57 17.33
CA LEU A 421 19.77 -23.35 17.38
C LEU A 421 19.06 -23.14 16.03
N PRO A 422 17.75 -22.83 16.02
CA PRO A 422 17.02 -22.52 14.80
C PRO A 422 17.19 -21.05 14.38
N SER A 423 16.91 -20.80 13.09
CA SER A 423 16.56 -19.46 12.60
C SER A 423 15.07 -19.20 12.81
N LEU A 424 14.71 -17.96 13.14
CA LEU A 424 13.32 -17.56 13.39
C LEU A 424 12.89 -16.47 12.42
N VAL A 425 11.68 -16.58 11.87
CA VAL A 425 11.01 -15.49 11.15
C VAL A 425 9.85 -15.00 11.99
N LEU A 426 9.99 -13.80 12.54
CA LEU A 426 9.04 -13.19 13.45
C LEU A 426 8.02 -12.35 12.69
N THR A 427 6.76 -12.41 13.13
CA THR A 427 5.68 -11.53 12.72
C THR A 427 5.25 -10.69 13.91
N THR A 428 5.16 -9.38 13.73
CA THR A 428 4.92 -8.44 14.83
C THR A 428 3.61 -7.66 14.67
N SER A 429 3.16 -7.02 15.76
CA SER A 429 1.93 -6.22 15.76
C SER A 429 2.03 -4.95 14.92
N ALA A 430 3.22 -4.40 14.72
CA ALA A 430 3.45 -3.29 13.78
C ALA A 430 3.45 -3.74 12.31
N SER A 431 3.04 -4.98 12.02
CA SER A 431 3.08 -5.56 10.67
C SER A 431 4.50 -5.60 10.09
N ALA A 432 5.51 -5.87 10.92
CA ALA A 432 6.84 -6.17 10.44
C ALA A 432 7.05 -7.69 10.35
N ILE A 433 7.81 -8.11 9.34
CA ILE A 433 8.36 -9.46 9.22
C ILE A 433 9.86 -9.35 9.28
N LEU A 434 10.51 -10.12 10.17
CA LEU A 434 11.95 -10.03 10.35
C LEU A 434 12.56 -11.39 10.64
N ARG A 435 13.79 -11.59 10.18
CA ARG A 435 14.55 -12.81 10.47
C ARG A 435 15.58 -12.57 11.55
N SER A 436 15.51 -13.38 12.60
CA SER A 436 16.43 -13.35 13.74
C SER A 436 17.15 -14.69 13.88
N GLN A 437 18.37 -14.63 14.40
CA GLN A 437 19.21 -15.77 14.75
C GLN A 437 19.99 -15.44 16.03
N PHE A 438 20.77 -16.40 16.52
CA PHE A 438 21.54 -16.24 17.75
C PHE A 438 22.48 -15.03 17.72
N ASP A 439 22.35 -14.17 18.74
CA ASP A 439 23.25 -13.05 19.06
C ASP A 439 23.57 -12.13 17.87
N SER A 440 22.60 -11.94 16.97
CA SER A 440 22.74 -10.99 15.86
C SER A 440 21.54 -10.07 15.76
N LEU A 441 21.78 -8.86 15.26
CA LEU A 441 20.70 -8.02 14.74
C LEU A 441 19.87 -8.79 13.69
N PRO A 442 18.60 -8.41 13.49
CA PRO A 442 17.80 -9.01 12.43
C PRO A 442 18.54 -8.97 11.09
N LEU A 443 18.63 -10.11 10.42
CA LEU A 443 19.33 -10.24 9.14
C LEU A 443 18.67 -9.38 8.05
N TRP A 444 17.35 -9.30 8.11
CA TRP A 444 16.54 -8.40 7.30
C TRP A 444 15.24 -8.07 8.03
N VAL A 445 14.66 -6.93 7.67
CA VAL A 445 13.37 -6.44 8.17
C VAL A 445 12.53 -5.99 6.99
N ARG A 446 11.29 -6.48 6.93
CA ARG A 446 10.26 -6.04 5.99
C ARG A 446 9.16 -5.33 6.75
N GLU A 447 8.96 -4.06 6.41
CA GLU A 447 7.91 -3.23 6.98
C GLU A 447 6.63 -3.35 6.14
N GLU A 448 5.82 -4.38 6.39
CA GLU A 448 4.57 -4.63 5.65
C GLU A 448 3.45 -3.65 6.04
N ALA A 449 3.64 -2.82 7.07
CA ALA A 449 2.79 -1.67 7.38
C ALA A 449 2.68 -0.68 6.20
N LEU A 450 3.70 -0.61 5.35
CA LEU A 450 3.72 0.25 4.16
C LEU A 450 2.77 -0.23 3.05
N ALA A 451 2.16 -1.40 3.18
CA ALA A 451 1.08 -1.85 2.30
C ALA A 451 -0.28 -1.19 2.59
N ASP A 452 -0.38 -0.43 3.69
CA ASP A 452 -1.62 0.23 4.15
C ASP A 452 -1.36 1.72 4.48
N VAL A 453 -0.81 2.42 3.48
CA VAL A 453 -0.55 3.87 3.55
C VAL A 453 -1.85 4.65 3.33
N VAL A 454 -2.23 5.44 4.34
CA VAL A 454 -3.45 6.28 4.34
C VAL A 454 -3.14 7.68 3.79
N ALA A 455 -2.00 8.26 4.18
CA ALA A 455 -1.61 9.61 3.82
C ALA A 455 -0.17 9.67 3.33
N ALA A 456 0.11 10.54 2.35
CA ALA A 456 1.43 10.75 1.80
C ALA A 456 1.67 12.24 1.51
N LYS A 457 2.87 12.74 1.82
CA LYS A 457 3.27 14.12 1.57
C LYS A 457 4.73 14.21 1.13
N PHE A 458 4.98 14.97 0.07
CA PHE A 458 6.34 15.37 -0.30
C PHE A 458 6.78 16.58 0.52
N VAL A 459 8.01 16.54 0.99
CA VAL A 459 8.70 17.63 1.68
C VAL A 459 9.96 17.97 0.89
N ASP A 460 10.09 19.25 0.53
CA ASP A 460 11.27 19.77 -0.14
C ASP A 460 12.45 19.85 0.84
N LEU A 461 13.66 19.60 0.32
CA LEU A 461 14.90 19.69 1.08
C LEU A 461 15.51 21.11 0.99
N GLY A 462 16.26 21.51 2.01
CA GLY A 462 16.98 22.80 2.08
C GLY A 462 18.29 22.82 1.31
N GLU A 463 18.85 24.00 1.02
CA GLU A 463 20.13 24.12 0.30
C GLU A 463 21.35 23.86 1.21
N PRO A 464 22.37 23.12 0.74
CA PRO A 464 23.48 22.66 1.59
C PRO A 464 24.40 23.76 2.15
N GLU A 465 24.47 24.94 1.53
CA GLU A 465 25.40 26.02 1.91
C GLU A 465 24.70 27.26 2.50
N VAL A 466 23.36 27.32 2.44
CA VAL A 466 22.59 28.52 2.81
C VAL A 466 22.18 28.49 4.28
N GLU A 467 21.99 27.32 4.91
CA GLU A 467 21.63 27.27 6.33
C GLU A 467 22.74 27.85 7.25
N GLU A 468 24.03 27.60 6.96
CA GLU A 468 25.13 28.11 7.80
C GLU A 468 25.53 29.57 7.51
N VAL A 469 25.29 30.07 6.29
CA VAL A 469 25.85 31.36 5.83
C VAL A 469 24.78 32.46 5.70
N ARG A 470 23.48 32.14 5.80
CA ARG A 470 22.41 33.13 5.58
C ARG A 470 22.24 34.13 6.71
N GLU A 471 22.47 33.77 7.96
CA GLU A 471 22.56 34.76 9.06
C GLU A 471 23.70 35.75 8.83
N ILE A 472 24.80 35.30 8.23
CA ILE A 472 25.94 36.15 7.87
C ILE A 472 25.58 37.08 6.69
N LEU A 473 24.77 36.61 5.73
CA LEU A 473 24.40 37.34 4.51
C LEU A 473 23.28 38.39 4.72
N GLY A 474 22.38 38.18 5.68
CA GLY A 474 21.23 39.05 5.93
C GLY A 474 21.60 40.46 6.43
N GLU A 475 22.71 40.57 7.15
CA GLU A 475 23.25 41.82 7.71
C GLU A 475 24.62 42.21 7.11
N GLU A 476 25.07 41.53 6.06
CA GLU A 476 26.43 41.71 5.51
C GLU A 476 26.61 43.10 4.87
N SER A 477 27.53 43.90 5.42
CA SER A 477 27.97 45.15 4.79
C SER A 477 28.69 44.90 3.45
N PHE A 478 28.73 45.91 2.57
CA PHE A 478 29.47 45.84 1.30
C PHE A 478 30.93 45.40 1.48
N VAL A 479 31.57 45.83 2.57
CA VAL A 479 32.96 45.47 2.90
C VAL A 479 33.05 44.00 3.29
N GLY A 480 32.15 43.50 4.14
CA GLY A 480 32.08 42.07 4.50
C GLY A 480 31.93 41.18 3.26
N ARG A 481 31.01 41.57 2.36
CA ARG A 481 30.80 40.89 1.08
C ARG A 481 32.04 40.85 0.21
N SER A 482 32.75 41.97 0.12
CA SER A 482 33.96 42.09 -0.71
C SER A 482 35.09 41.21 -0.17
N VAL A 483 35.26 41.14 1.16
CA VAL A 483 36.23 40.25 1.80
C VAL A 483 35.86 38.79 1.56
N ARG A 484 34.60 38.41 1.76
CA ARG A 484 34.13 37.04 1.48
C ARG A 484 34.36 36.62 0.03
N HIS A 485 34.11 37.50 -0.94
CA HIS A 485 34.39 37.21 -2.35
C HIS A 485 35.89 37.08 -2.64
N LEU A 486 36.75 37.90 -2.00
CA LEU A 486 38.21 37.76 -2.09
C LEU A 486 38.72 36.48 -1.43
N GLU A 487 38.08 36.02 -0.36
CA GLU A 487 38.40 34.74 0.27
C GLU A 487 37.95 33.55 -0.58
N ALA A 488 36.76 33.60 -1.16
CA ALA A 488 36.26 32.57 -2.09
C ALA A 488 37.12 32.45 -3.37
N LEU A 489 37.85 33.49 -3.75
CA LEU A 489 38.82 33.46 -4.85
C LEU A 489 39.96 32.46 -4.59
N LYS A 490 40.25 32.11 -3.34
CA LYS A 490 41.24 31.06 -2.99
C LYS A 490 40.83 29.69 -3.56
N ASP A 491 39.53 29.43 -3.68
CA ASP A 491 38.99 28.16 -4.20
C ASP A 491 38.83 28.15 -5.73
N LEU A 492 39.12 29.27 -6.41
CA LEU A 492 39.00 29.40 -7.86
C LEU A 492 39.78 28.32 -8.64
N PRO A 493 41.03 27.95 -8.30
CA PRO A 493 41.75 26.90 -9.04
C PRO A 493 41.04 25.54 -8.97
N GLY A 494 40.54 25.18 -7.78
CA GLY A 494 39.76 23.95 -7.58
C GLY A 494 38.44 23.99 -8.35
N TYR A 495 37.76 25.14 -8.32
CA TYR A 495 36.55 25.38 -9.10
C TYR A 495 36.80 25.22 -10.60
N LEU A 496 37.87 25.79 -11.16
CA LEU A 496 38.20 25.71 -12.60
C LEU A 496 38.46 24.28 -13.05
N ILE A 497 39.18 23.49 -12.23
CA ILE A 497 39.40 22.06 -12.50
C ILE A 497 38.08 21.31 -12.50
N ASN A 498 37.22 21.54 -11.50
CA ASN A 498 35.91 20.89 -11.40
C ASN A 498 34.96 21.36 -12.50
N PHE A 499 35.05 22.61 -12.94
CA PHE A 499 34.31 23.13 -14.08
C PHE A 499 34.73 22.43 -15.37
N ALA A 500 36.04 22.28 -15.63
CA ALA A 500 36.52 21.54 -16.79
C ALA A 500 36.03 20.08 -16.79
N LYS A 501 36.09 19.40 -15.64
CA LYS A 501 35.54 18.04 -15.45
C LYS A 501 34.03 17.97 -15.70
N ARG A 502 33.26 18.93 -15.16
CA ARG A 502 31.80 19.01 -15.41
C ARG A 502 31.48 19.31 -16.87
N LEU A 503 32.26 20.16 -17.52
CA LEU A 503 32.03 20.51 -18.93
C LEU A 503 32.26 19.31 -19.85
N THR A 504 33.28 18.48 -19.57
CA THR A 504 33.62 17.31 -20.40
C THR A 504 32.89 16.03 -20.00
N GLY A 505 32.48 15.89 -18.73
CA GLY A 505 31.90 14.65 -18.18
C GLY A 505 30.46 14.75 -17.64
N ALA A 506 29.90 15.94 -17.38
CA ALA A 506 28.52 16.03 -16.88
C ALA A 506 27.52 15.84 -18.02
N SER A 507 26.60 14.91 -17.86
CA SER A 507 25.46 14.65 -18.73
C SER A 507 24.16 14.83 -17.93
N TYR A 508 23.01 14.97 -18.60
CA TYR A 508 21.70 14.90 -17.95
C TYR A 508 21.55 13.60 -17.16
N SER A 509 21.97 12.46 -17.71
CA SER A 509 21.98 11.19 -17.00
C SER A 509 22.83 11.21 -15.71
N SER A 510 23.96 11.92 -15.70
CA SER A 510 24.78 12.08 -14.49
C SER A 510 24.08 12.88 -13.40
N ALA A 511 23.29 13.90 -13.77
CA ALA A 511 22.49 14.67 -12.82
C ALA A 511 21.31 13.86 -12.24
N LEU A 512 20.88 12.82 -12.96
CA LEU A 512 19.89 11.88 -12.46
C LEU A 512 20.49 10.88 -11.47
N HIS A 513 21.80 10.61 -11.47
CA HIS A 513 22.41 9.77 -10.44
C HIS A 513 22.52 10.52 -9.10
N LEU A 514 21.46 10.42 -8.31
CA LEU A 514 21.38 11.01 -6.98
C LEU A 514 22.02 10.09 -5.95
N THR A 515 22.72 10.69 -5.02
CA THR A 515 23.20 10.01 -3.82
C THR A 515 22.06 9.84 -2.83
N PRO A 516 21.83 8.64 -2.27
CA PRO A 516 20.80 8.41 -1.27
C PRO A 516 20.84 9.40 -0.11
N LEU A 517 19.66 9.80 0.37
CA LEU A 517 19.51 10.56 1.62
C LEU A 517 19.94 9.71 2.81
N ASN A 518 20.45 10.38 3.83
CA ASN A 518 20.71 9.79 5.14
C ASN A 518 20.44 10.86 6.20
N LYS A 519 20.32 10.49 7.48
CA LYS A 519 20.09 11.40 8.60
C LYS A 519 21.06 12.58 8.66
N ASN A 520 22.31 12.38 8.20
CA ASN A 520 23.35 13.42 8.17
C ASN A 520 23.39 14.22 6.85
N ARG A 521 22.54 13.85 5.88
CA ARG A 521 22.55 14.37 4.51
C ARG A 521 21.11 14.55 4.03
N LEU A 522 20.50 15.65 4.44
CA LEU A 522 19.13 16.04 4.10
C LEU A 522 19.12 17.39 3.38
N HIS A 523 19.96 17.51 2.35
CA HIS A 523 20.03 18.70 1.53
C HIS A 523 19.57 18.40 0.10
N ARG A 524 19.02 19.44 -0.53
CA ARG A 524 18.46 19.40 -1.86
C ARG A 524 19.53 19.19 -2.92
N ASP A 525 19.15 18.50 -3.98
CA ASP A 525 19.89 18.50 -5.23
C ASP A 525 19.66 19.81 -6.02
N GLN A 526 20.47 20.02 -7.06
CA GLN A 526 20.42 21.22 -7.89
C GLN A 526 19.05 21.42 -8.56
N PHE A 527 18.36 20.32 -8.93
CA PHE A 527 17.15 20.33 -9.73
C PHE A 527 15.88 20.04 -8.92
N GLY A 528 16.00 19.75 -7.61
CA GLY A 528 14.88 19.41 -6.73
C GLY A 528 14.20 18.10 -7.14
N LEU A 529 14.96 17.15 -7.67
CA LEU A 529 14.51 15.81 -8.05
C LEU A 529 14.53 14.84 -6.86
N GLN A 530 15.26 15.18 -5.80
CA GLN A 530 15.29 14.46 -4.53
C GLN A 530 14.45 15.19 -3.50
N LYS A 531 13.50 14.48 -2.89
CA LYS A 531 12.61 14.98 -1.86
C LYS A 531 12.48 13.95 -0.75
N LEU A 532 12.01 14.39 0.40
CA LEU A 532 11.60 13.49 1.46
C LEU A 532 10.11 13.17 1.30
N LEU A 533 9.77 11.90 1.10
CA LEU A 533 8.39 11.44 0.99
C LEU A 533 7.97 10.88 2.33
N VAL A 534 7.13 11.61 3.06
CA VAL A 534 6.61 11.16 4.36
C VAL A 534 5.26 10.49 4.17
N VAL A 535 5.14 9.25 4.63
CA VAL A 535 3.93 8.45 4.58
C VAL A 535 3.43 8.11 5.98
N GLY A 536 2.11 8.17 6.16
CA GLY A 536 1.41 7.72 7.36
C GLY A 536 0.60 6.46 7.06
N THR A 537 0.80 5.45 7.88
CA THR A 537 0.12 4.14 7.76
C THR A 537 -1.08 4.06 8.69
N ALA A 538 -2.04 3.19 8.36
CA ALA A 538 -3.25 2.99 9.16
C ALA A 538 -2.94 2.52 10.60
N ASN A 539 -1.79 1.89 10.83
CA ASN A 539 -1.40 1.38 12.15
C ASN A 539 -0.58 2.37 13.00
N GLY A 540 -0.58 3.67 12.66
CA GLY A 540 0.07 4.68 13.51
C GLY A 540 1.58 4.80 13.31
N LYS A 541 2.13 4.24 12.23
CA LYS A 541 3.55 4.37 11.88
C LYS A 541 3.75 5.45 10.82
N LEU A 542 4.66 6.38 11.10
CA LEU A 542 5.12 7.41 10.16
C LEU A 542 6.50 7.02 9.63
N VAL A 543 6.66 7.05 8.32
CA VAL A 543 7.92 6.69 7.66
C VAL A 543 8.28 7.78 6.66
N ALA A 544 9.53 8.24 6.70
CA ALA A 544 10.08 9.10 5.68
C ALA A 544 10.96 8.29 4.73
N LEU A 545 10.57 8.27 3.46
CA LEU A 545 11.25 7.60 2.37
C LEU A 545 12.05 8.63 1.56
N ASP A 546 13.25 8.25 1.14
CA ASP A 546 13.97 8.98 0.11
C ASP A 546 13.26 8.78 -1.24
N SER A 547 12.82 9.87 -1.87
CA SER A 547 12.13 9.78 -3.15
C SER A 547 13.01 9.22 -4.28
N SER A 548 14.33 9.18 -4.14
CA SER A 548 15.24 8.66 -5.18
C SER A 548 15.31 7.14 -5.25
N ASN A 549 15.13 6.43 -4.12
CA ASN A 549 15.34 4.97 -4.03
C ASN A 549 14.32 4.21 -3.15
N GLY A 550 13.41 4.94 -2.48
CA GLY A 550 12.39 4.38 -1.60
C GLY A 550 12.94 3.76 -0.31
N GLN A 551 14.16 4.08 0.10
CA GLN A 551 14.70 3.65 1.40
C GLN A 551 14.18 4.53 2.54
N SER A 552 13.92 3.91 3.69
CA SER A 552 13.54 4.62 4.90
C SER A 552 14.71 5.42 5.47
N VAL A 553 14.54 6.73 5.59
CA VAL A 553 15.47 7.66 6.25
C VAL A 553 15.25 7.64 7.76
N TRP A 554 13.99 7.68 8.17
CA TRP A 554 13.55 7.52 9.55
C TRP A 554 12.15 6.91 9.61
N SER A 555 11.83 6.29 10.74
CA SER A 555 10.53 5.72 11.05
C SER A 555 10.21 6.00 12.51
N VAL A 556 8.96 6.36 12.82
CA VAL A 556 8.50 6.60 14.19
C VAL A 556 7.06 6.12 14.35
N ASN A 557 6.78 5.49 15.49
CA ASN A 557 5.41 5.13 15.89
C ASN A 557 4.84 6.26 16.74
N VAL A 558 3.66 6.77 16.38
CA VAL A 558 3.00 7.85 17.14
C VAL A 558 2.07 7.34 18.24
N GLY A 559 1.89 6.02 18.35
CA GLY A 559 1.06 5.36 19.36
C GLY A 559 1.59 3.98 19.75
N LEU A 560 1.00 3.40 20.80
CA LEU A 560 1.33 2.06 21.26
C LEU A 560 0.69 1.01 20.34
N ILE A 561 1.47 -0.03 19.98
CA ILE A 561 1.01 -1.12 19.13
C ILE A 561 0.98 -2.42 19.93
N THR A 562 -0.20 -2.81 20.38
CA THR A 562 -0.43 -3.98 21.23
C THR A 562 -0.77 -5.23 20.41
N LYS A 563 -1.03 -6.36 21.08
CA LYS A 563 -1.51 -7.60 20.44
C LYS A 563 -2.87 -7.42 19.75
N GLU A 564 -3.71 -6.53 20.29
CA GLU A 564 -5.05 -6.21 19.73
C GLU A 564 -4.95 -5.29 18.50
N GLY A 565 -3.78 -4.69 18.25
CA GLY A 565 -3.53 -3.75 17.16
C GLY A 565 -2.95 -2.43 17.65
N SER A 566 -2.88 -1.45 16.73
CA SER A 566 -2.49 -0.09 17.08
C SER A 566 -3.63 0.63 17.81
N GLU A 567 -3.29 1.34 18.87
CA GLU A 567 -4.22 2.26 19.53
C GLU A 567 -4.49 3.51 18.68
N ILE A 568 -3.66 3.80 17.68
CA ILE A 568 -3.74 5.03 16.88
C ILE A 568 -3.86 4.70 15.40
N GLN A 569 -4.82 5.35 14.75
CA GLN A 569 -5.01 5.36 13.31
C GLN A 569 -4.73 6.76 12.76
N VAL A 570 -3.78 6.87 11.83
CA VAL A 570 -3.47 8.15 11.17
C VAL A 570 -4.53 8.45 10.11
N GLU A 571 -5.02 9.69 10.12
CA GLU A 571 -6.05 10.16 9.17
C GLU A 571 -5.43 11.06 8.11
N THR A 572 -4.62 12.03 8.51
CA THR A 572 -3.97 12.98 7.60
C THR A 572 -2.54 13.31 7.98
N VAL A 573 -1.75 13.67 6.98
CA VAL A 573 -0.38 14.19 7.12
C VAL A 573 -0.25 15.42 6.23
N ASP A 574 -0.18 16.60 6.86
CA ASP A 574 -0.11 17.88 6.15
C ASP A 574 1.15 18.66 6.49
N LEU A 575 1.69 19.36 5.49
CA LEU A 575 2.79 20.30 5.70
C LEU A 575 2.21 21.60 6.28
N VAL A 576 2.51 21.87 7.55
CA VAL A 576 1.95 23.01 8.30
C VAL A 576 2.96 24.15 8.50
N LYS A 577 4.26 23.88 8.34
CA LYS A 577 5.31 24.90 8.27
C LYS A 577 6.35 24.47 7.24
N GLU A 578 6.57 25.30 6.23
CA GLU A 578 7.65 25.12 5.25
C GLU A 578 9.01 25.46 5.90
N GLY A 579 10.06 24.73 5.50
CA GLY A 579 11.41 24.96 6.01
C GLY A 579 12.15 25.99 5.15
N GLU A 580 12.19 27.24 5.62
CA GLU A 580 13.10 28.27 5.06
C GLU A 580 14.30 28.57 5.98
N THR A 581 14.16 28.32 7.28
CA THR A 581 15.17 28.58 8.34
C THR A 581 15.25 27.44 9.36
N ASP A 582 14.09 26.86 9.71
CA ASP A 582 13.98 25.70 10.60
C ASP A 582 13.59 24.45 9.81
N SER A 583 13.73 23.28 10.43
CA SER A 583 13.18 22.04 9.88
C SER A 583 11.67 22.19 9.58
N PRO A 584 11.19 21.77 8.39
CA PRO A 584 9.77 21.77 8.07
C PRO A 584 8.97 20.98 9.09
N ILE A 585 7.75 21.42 9.41
CA ILE A 585 6.88 20.76 10.38
C ILE A 585 5.66 20.18 9.69
N LEU A 586 5.40 18.91 9.96
CA LEU A 586 4.21 18.18 9.57
C LEU A 586 3.19 18.21 10.71
N GLY A 587 1.92 18.44 10.37
CA GLY A 587 0.77 18.24 11.24
C GLY A 587 0.15 16.88 10.92
N VAL A 588 0.15 15.98 11.89
CA VAL A 588 -0.43 14.64 11.77
C VAL A 588 -1.67 14.59 12.64
N VAL A 589 -2.83 14.34 12.03
CA VAL A 589 -4.09 14.12 12.75
C VAL A 589 -4.36 12.63 12.78
N ALA A 590 -4.72 12.14 13.96
CA ALA A 590 -4.95 10.72 14.18
C ALA A 590 -6.09 10.50 15.18
N THR A 591 -6.74 9.35 15.05
CA THR A 591 -7.76 8.87 15.99
C THR A 591 -7.13 7.85 16.93
N GLN A 592 -7.17 8.12 18.23
CA GLN A 592 -6.77 7.18 19.28
C GLN A 592 -8.00 6.39 19.76
N PHE A 593 -7.94 5.07 19.65
CA PHE A 593 -8.94 4.14 20.12
C PHE A 593 -8.56 3.55 21.47
N THR A 594 -9.47 3.66 22.42
CA THR A 594 -9.45 2.91 23.68
C THR A 594 -10.56 1.87 23.65
N LYS A 595 -10.56 0.90 24.58
CA LYS A 595 -11.55 -0.20 24.61
C LYS A 595 -13.02 0.23 24.55
N THR A 596 -13.34 1.46 24.95
CA THR A 596 -14.73 1.97 24.98
C THR A 596 -14.94 3.33 24.32
N ARG A 597 -13.88 4.07 24.01
CA ARG A 597 -13.96 5.46 23.51
C ARG A 597 -12.91 5.74 22.45
N SER A 598 -13.21 6.67 21.56
CA SER A 598 -12.26 7.23 20.60
C SER A 598 -11.98 8.70 20.91
N PHE A 599 -10.76 9.14 20.64
CA PHE A 599 -10.33 10.51 20.84
C PHE A 599 -9.52 10.97 19.62
N THR A 600 -9.76 12.18 19.14
CA THR A 600 -8.94 12.77 18.09
C THR A 600 -7.74 13.48 18.72
N VAL A 601 -6.55 13.12 18.26
CA VAL A 601 -5.26 13.66 18.70
C VAL A 601 -4.46 14.20 17.52
N ALA A 602 -3.57 15.15 17.78
CA ALA A 602 -2.70 15.70 16.75
C ALA A 602 -1.24 15.83 17.19
N PHE A 603 -0.32 15.65 16.25
CA PHE A 603 1.11 15.64 16.47
C PHE A 603 1.81 16.60 15.51
N HIS A 604 2.73 17.41 16.03
CA HIS A 604 3.69 18.12 15.19
C HIS A 604 4.94 17.26 15.04
N VAL A 605 5.38 17.02 13.82
CA VAL A 605 6.55 16.17 13.53
C VAL A 605 7.55 16.96 12.69
N GLU A 606 8.80 17.03 13.15
CA GLU A 606 9.90 17.56 12.33
C GLU A 606 10.14 16.64 11.13
N ALA A 607 9.97 17.15 9.91
CA ALA A 607 9.98 16.34 8.71
C ALA A 607 11.33 15.64 8.48
N TYR A 608 12.44 16.31 8.77
CA TYR A 608 13.79 15.80 8.50
C TYR A 608 14.26 14.74 9.51
N THR A 609 13.90 14.89 10.78
CA THR A 609 14.39 14.04 11.86
C THR A 609 13.40 12.96 12.28
N GLY A 610 12.10 13.14 11.99
CA GLY A 610 11.02 12.32 12.51
C GLY A 610 10.72 12.59 13.99
N LYS A 611 11.32 13.61 14.59
CA LYS A 611 11.11 13.95 15.99
C LYS A 611 9.70 14.50 16.17
N VAL A 612 8.92 13.83 17.01
CA VAL A 612 7.59 14.28 17.40
C VAL A 612 7.73 15.31 18.52
N LEU A 613 7.16 16.50 18.31
CA LEU A 613 7.20 17.60 19.26
C LEU A 613 6.09 17.44 20.31
N GLY A 614 6.41 17.78 21.56
CA GLY A 614 5.48 17.74 22.69
C GLY A 614 5.88 16.74 23.76
N ASP A 615 4.94 16.43 24.64
CA ASP A 615 5.17 15.54 25.77
C ASP A 615 5.21 14.07 25.35
N VAL A 616 6.12 13.33 25.95
CA VAL A 616 6.22 11.87 25.83
C VAL A 616 5.65 11.19 27.06
N HIS A 617 5.21 9.94 26.90
CA HIS A 617 4.79 9.12 28.01
C HIS A 617 6.00 8.74 28.88
N PRO A 618 5.95 8.93 30.21
CA PRO A 618 7.12 8.74 31.07
C PRO A 618 7.62 7.30 31.13
N THR A 619 6.75 6.32 30.86
CA THR A 619 7.11 4.89 30.91
C THR A 619 7.48 4.30 29.56
N THR A 620 6.81 4.69 28.47
CA THR A 620 7.02 4.09 27.14
C THR A 620 7.91 4.97 26.25
N GLY A 621 8.10 6.24 26.58
CA GLY A 621 8.80 7.20 25.73
C GLY A 621 8.04 7.59 24.45
N LEU A 622 6.84 7.05 24.22
CA LEU A 622 6.03 7.33 23.05
C LEU A 622 5.38 8.72 23.13
N PRO A 623 5.14 9.41 22.01
CA PRO A 623 4.48 10.71 22.00
C PRO A 623 3.03 10.62 22.51
N LYS A 624 2.61 11.54 23.38
CA LYS A 624 1.21 11.57 23.87
C LYS A 624 0.24 12.21 22.88
N GLY A 625 0.72 13.12 22.04
CA GLY A 625 -0.11 13.92 21.15
C GLY A 625 -0.89 15.01 21.90
N THR A 626 -1.40 15.98 21.14
CA THR A 626 -2.30 17.00 21.66
C THR A 626 -3.73 16.50 21.54
N TYR A 627 -4.42 16.32 22.68
CA TYR A 627 -5.85 16.00 22.69
C TYR A 627 -6.67 17.16 22.11
N LEU A 628 -7.59 16.85 21.20
CA LEU A 628 -8.48 17.84 20.58
C LEU A 628 -9.93 17.68 21.04
N PHE A 629 -10.54 16.51 20.81
CA PHE A 629 -11.91 16.20 21.22
C PHE A 629 -12.18 14.69 21.27
N GLU A 630 -13.26 14.30 21.94
CA GLU A 630 -13.77 12.92 21.97
C GLU A 630 -14.56 12.61 20.70
N GLY A 631 -14.32 11.43 20.13
CA GLY A 631 -14.85 10.99 18.84
C GLY A 631 -13.80 10.95 17.73
N VAL A 632 -14.24 10.47 16.57
CA VAL A 632 -13.44 10.38 15.33
C VAL A 632 -13.51 11.73 14.59
N VAL A 633 -12.41 12.09 13.92
CA VAL A 633 -12.40 13.24 13.02
C VAL A 633 -13.09 12.87 11.70
N LYS A 634 -14.01 13.73 11.27
CA LYS A 634 -14.78 13.55 10.04
C LYS A 634 -14.09 14.21 8.84
N GLU A 635 -13.49 15.38 9.05
CA GLU A 635 -12.83 16.16 8.00
C GLU A 635 -11.72 17.03 8.61
N VAL A 636 -10.61 17.19 7.88
CA VAL A 636 -9.51 18.11 8.24
C VAL A 636 -9.26 19.05 7.06
N PHE A 637 -9.25 20.35 7.31
CA PHE A 637 -9.00 21.35 6.28
C PHE A 637 -7.93 22.35 6.71
N ALA A 638 -7.08 22.75 5.76
CA ALA A 638 -6.04 23.74 6.00
C ALA A 638 -6.64 25.16 6.00
N THR A 639 -6.24 25.99 6.98
CA THR A 639 -6.64 27.40 7.02
C THR A 639 -5.53 28.32 6.51
N ILE A 640 -5.86 29.59 6.25
CA ILE A 640 -4.89 30.63 5.91
C ILE A 640 -4.14 31.17 7.13
N TYR A 641 -4.59 30.82 8.34
CA TYR A 641 -4.10 31.40 9.58
C TYR A 641 -2.82 30.73 10.06
N LYS A 642 -1.97 31.53 10.71
CA LYS A 642 -0.76 31.07 11.39
C LYS A 642 -0.89 31.28 12.88
N ASN A 643 -0.41 30.33 13.66
CA ASN A 643 -0.39 30.41 15.11
C ASN A 643 0.52 31.55 15.59
N CYS A 644 0.09 32.22 16.66
CA CYS A 644 0.67 33.46 17.16
C CYS A 644 2.13 33.37 17.60
N GLY A 645 2.57 32.20 18.08
CA GLY A 645 3.92 32.01 18.60
C GLY A 645 4.79 31.19 17.65
N SER A 646 4.26 30.04 17.19
CA SER A 646 5.06 29.09 16.40
C SER A 646 5.10 29.39 14.91
N GLY A 647 4.22 30.26 14.41
CA GLY A 647 4.06 30.53 12.97
C GLY A 647 3.52 29.33 12.17
N ILE A 648 3.13 28.25 12.84
CA ILE A 648 2.58 27.04 12.23
C ILE A 648 1.18 27.32 11.68
N ARG A 649 0.89 26.85 10.46
CA ARG A 649 -0.44 26.95 9.86
C ARG A 649 -1.46 26.20 10.71
N VAL A 650 -2.59 26.86 10.97
CA VAL A 650 -3.69 26.29 11.75
C VAL A 650 -4.55 25.39 10.86
N LEU A 651 -4.88 24.20 11.36
CA LEU A 651 -5.82 23.26 10.75
C LEU A 651 -7.18 23.38 11.43
N GLY A 652 -8.25 23.25 10.65
CA GLY A 652 -9.61 23.06 11.14
C GLY A 652 -9.98 21.58 11.11
N LEU A 653 -10.58 21.10 12.18
CA LEU A 653 -10.98 19.71 12.37
C LEU A 653 -12.46 19.66 12.70
N VAL A 654 -13.19 18.82 11.97
CA VAL A 654 -14.63 18.64 12.14
C VAL A 654 -14.88 17.30 12.82
N ASN A 655 -15.64 17.27 13.90
CA ASN A 655 -16.03 16.03 14.57
C ASN A 655 -17.32 15.43 13.98
N GLU A 656 -17.70 14.24 14.42
CA GLU A 656 -18.93 13.55 13.98
C GLU A 656 -20.23 14.34 14.24
N LYS A 657 -20.21 15.31 15.16
CA LYS A 657 -21.35 16.18 15.50
C LYS A 657 -21.35 17.48 14.68
N ASP A 658 -20.52 17.57 13.63
CA ASP A 658 -20.29 18.76 12.81
C ASP A 658 -19.79 20.00 13.62
N GLU A 659 -19.19 19.77 14.79
CA GLU A 659 -18.53 20.82 15.58
C GLU A 659 -17.07 20.97 15.13
N VAL A 660 -16.57 22.22 15.11
CA VAL A 660 -15.23 22.51 14.59
C VAL A 660 -14.28 22.86 15.71
N SER A 661 -13.10 22.26 15.68
CA SER A 661 -11.96 22.66 16.50
C SER A 661 -10.80 23.11 15.61
N ILE A 662 -10.01 24.08 16.04
CA ILE A 662 -8.78 24.49 15.36
C ILE A 662 -7.55 24.03 16.13
N TRP A 663 -6.49 23.68 15.42
CA TRP A 663 -5.22 23.28 16.01
C TRP A 663 -4.03 23.76 15.17
N PRO A 664 -2.99 24.35 15.79
CA PRO A 664 -2.90 24.76 17.20
C PRO A 664 -3.71 26.04 17.48
N GLY A 665 -4.53 26.02 18.54
CA GLY A 665 -5.40 27.14 18.92
C GLY A 665 -4.62 28.40 19.35
N CYS A 666 -5.15 29.58 19.01
CA CYS A 666 -4.61 30.85 19.51
C CYS A 666 -5.66 31.98 19.56
N LYS A 667 -5.55 32.83 20.59
CA LYS A 667 -6.46 33.98 20.80
C LYS A 667 -6.48 34.98 19.64
N THR A 668 -5.35 35.29 19.00
CA THR A 668 -5.39 36.24 17.86
C THR A 668 -6.06 35.61 16.65
N VAL A 669 -5.85 34.32 16.38
CA VAL A 669 -6.52 33.59 15.31
C VAL A 669 -8.03 33.55 15.55
N VAL A 670 -8.46 33.31 16.79
CA VAL A 670 -9.88 33.38 17.17
C VAL A 670 -10.46 34.77 16.89
N GLY A 671 -9.75 35.85 17.24
CA GLY A 671 -10.15 37.22 16.92
C GLY A 671 -10.25 37.49 15.43
N GLN A 672 -9.26 37.03 14.65
CA GLN A 672 -9.23 37.18 13.19
C GLN A 672 -10.36 36.42 12.48
N ILE A 673 -10.74 35.24 12.99
CA ILE A 673 -11.89 34.48 12.51
C ILE A 673 -13.19 35.23 12.82
N ALA A 674 -13.30 35.83 14.02
CA ALA A 674 -14.49 36.57 14.43
C ALA A 674 -14.70 37.89 13.64
N GLU A 675 -13.62 38.61 13.31
CA GLU A 675 -13.68 39.95 12.70
C GLU A 675 -13.87 39.98 11.18
N GLY A 676 -13.56 38.91 10.43
CA GLY A 676 -13.85 38.93 8.99
C GLY A 676 -13.35 37.78 8.11
N GLY A 677 -12.40 36.94 8.55
CA GLY A 677 -11.80 35.89 7.70
C GLY A 677 -12.42 34.50 7.85
N LYS A 678 -13.74 34.38 8.04
CA LYS A 678 -14.38 33.13 8.44
C LYS A 678 -14.05 31.96 7.47
N PRO A 679 -13.40 30.88 7.94
CA PRO A 679 -13.09 29.74 7.11
C PRO A 679 -14.36 28.94 6.76
N PHE A 680 -14.34 28.35 5.57
CA PHE A 680 -15.41 27.53 5.01
C PHE A 680 -14.97 26.07 4.92
N TYR A 681 -15.91 25.16 5.10
CA TYR A 681 -15.67 23.74 4.89
C TYR A 681 -16.95 23.05 4.41
N THR A 682 -16.77 21.93 3.72
CA THR A 682 -17.85 21.07 3.25
C THR A 682 -17.80 19.72 3.94
N THR A 683 -18.96 19.13 4.15
CA THR A 683 -19.06 17.77 4.65
C THR A 683 -20.15 17.01 3.90
N ILE A 684 -20.00 15.70 3.85
CA ILE A 684 -20.98 14.78 3.31
C ILE A 684 -21.64 14.06 4.50
N SER A 685 -22.96 14.03 4.52
CA SER A 685 -23.74 13.22 5.48
C SER A 685 -24.59 12.21 4.73
N THR A 686 -24.43 10.93 5.04
CA THR A 686 -25.22 9.83 4.47
C THR A 686 -26.19 9.30 5.51
N ASN A 687 -27.49 9.38 5.22
CA ASN A 687 -28.56 8.82 6.05
C ASN A 687 -29.34 7.75 5.26
N LEU A 688 -30.30 7.09 5.91
CA LEU A 688 -31.23 6.17 5.24
C LEU A 688 -31.98 6.82 4.07
N ASP A 689 -32.26 8.13 4.17
CA ASP A 689 -32.98 8.92 3.16
C ASP A 689 -32.11 9.37 1.97
N GLY A 690 -30.81 9.06 1.99
CA GLY A 690 -29.85 9.44 0.95
C GLY A 690 -28.65 10.23 1.47
N ALA A 691 -27.83 10.71 0.54
CA ALA A 691 -26.68 11.55 0.84
C ALA A 691 -27.04 13.05 0.76
N VAL A 692 -26.42 13.87 1.60
CA VAL A 692 -26.56 15.33 1.58
C VAL A 692 -25.17 15.95 1.67
N LEU A 693 -24.85 16.82 0.71
CA LEU A 693 -23.64 17.66 0.75
C LEU A 693 -23.99 18.97 1.48
N LYS A 694 -23.22 19.33 2.50
CA LYS A 694 -23.48 20.53 3.30
C LYS A 694 -22.24 21.42 3.33
N GLY A 695 -22.44 22.72 3.21
CA GLY A 695 -21.40 23.73 3.38
C GLY A 695 -21.63 24.56 4.62
N TYR A 696 -20.56 24.76 5.38
CA TYR A 696 -20.56 25.46 6.65
C TYR A 696 -19.55 26.60 6.64
N VAL A 697 -19.84 27.62 7.43
CA VAL A 697 -18.89 28.68 7.78
C VAL A 697 -18.68 28.71 9.28
N LEU A 698 -17.46 28.98 9.71
CA LEU A 698 -17.17 29.17 11.13
C LEU A 698 -17.79 30.49 11.60
N ALA A 699 -18.66 30.42 12.60
CA ALA A 699 -19.37 31.60 13.10
C ALA A 699 -18.56 32.36 14.15
N GLY A 700 -18.14 31.68 15.20
CA GLY A 700 -17.40 32.24 16.33
C GLY A 700 -17.04 31.17 17.36
N PRO A 701 -16.31 31.53 18.42
CA PRO A 701 -15.91 30.58 19.45
C PRO A 701 -17.13 30.05 20.21
N LYS A 702 -17.12 28.75 20.56
CA LYS A 702 -18.24 28.09 21.26
C LYS A 702 -18.49 28.66 22.66
N ALA A 703 -17.45 29.20 23.30
CA ALA A 703 -17.52 29.94 24.55
C ALA A 703 -16.57 31.14 24.49
N PRO A 704 -16.82 32.24 25.23
CA PRO A 704 -16.01 33.46 25.19
C PRO A 704 -14.52 33.23 25.50
N GLU A 705 -14.21 32.21 26.31
CA GLU A 705 -12.84 31.85 26.70
C GLU A 705 -12.22 30.74 25.84
N SER A 706 -12.96 30.17 24.88
CA SER A 706 -12.46 29.07 24.05
C SER A 706 -11.38 29.55 23.08
N THR A 707 -10.25 28.87 23.07
CA THR A 707 -9.12 29.16 22.18
C THR A 707 -9.03 28.23 20.97
N SER A 708 -9.88 27.20 20.92
CA SER A 708 -9.82 26.13 19.92
C SER A 708 -11.19 25.69 19.39
N ALA A 709 -12.28 25.78 20.14
CA ALA A 709 -13.59 25.25 19.73
C ALA A 709 -14.51 26.34 19.15
N PHE A 710 -15.14 26.05 18.02
CA PHE A 710 -15.97 26.97 17.25
C PHE A 710 -17.35 26.39 16.97
N THR A 711 -18.34 27.27 16.88
CA THR A 711 -19.64 26.92 16.30
C THR A 711 -19.60 27.11 14.79
N SER A 712 -20.23 26.18 14.08
CA SER A 712 -20.45 26.24 12.65
C SER A 712 -21.88 26.69 12.37
N THR A 713 -22.05 27.52 11.35
CA THR A 713 -23.37 27.84 10.79
C THR A 713 -23.48 27.20 9.42
N LEU A 714 -24.53 26.42 9.22
CA LEU A 714 -24.88 25.85 7.92
C LEU A 714 -25.23 26.99 6.97
N LEU A 715 -24.51 27.09 5.85
CA LEU A 715 -24.76 28.09 4.81
C LEU A 715 -25.70 27.55 3.73
N TRP A 716 -25.42 26.33 3.29
CA TRP A 716 -26.17 25.68 2.23
C TRP A 716 -26.16 24.17 2.45
N SER A 717 -27.22 23.52 1.98
CA SER A 717 -27.33 22.07 1.97
C SER A 717 -27.92 21.62 0.65
N ARG A 718 -27.32 20.60 0.06
CA ARG A 718 -27.74 20.00 -1.19
C ARG A 718 -28.05 18.52 -0.97
N PRO A 719 -29.34 18.15 -0.80
CA PRO A 719 -29.73 16.75 -0.76
C PRO A 719 -29.62 16.12 -2.15
N PHE A 720 -29.10 14.91 -2.22
CA PHE A 720 -29.22 14.03 -3.38
C PHE A 720 -30.53 13.25 -3.30
N THR A 721 -30.99 12.70 -4.43
CA THR A 721 -32.27 11.96 -4.46
C THR A 721 -32.19 10.63 -3.69
N GLU A 722 -33.34 10.07 -3.27
CA GLU A 722 -33.45 8.92 -2.32
C GLU A 722 -32.71 7.63 -2.76
N HIS A 723 -32.29 7.54 -4.02
CA HIS A 723 -31.53 6.41 -4.57
C HIS A 723 -30.20 6.80 -5.22
N GLU A 724 -29.85 8.09 -5.13
CA GLU A 724 -28.63 8.64 -5.68
C GLU A 724 -27.54 8.62 -4.60
N ARG A 725 -26.55 7.76 -4.84
CA ARG A 725 -25.45 7.51 -3.91
C ARG A 725 -24.16 8.09 -4.47
N ILE A 726 -23.38 8.72 -3.61
CA ILE A 726 -22.06 9.29 -3.96
C ILE A 726 -21.07 8.16 -4.19
N ILE A 727 -20.34 8.22 -5.31
CA ILE A 727 -19.35 7.21 -5.71
C ILE A 727 -17.92 7.71 -5.52
N ASP A 728 -17.67 8.98 -5.82
CA ASP A 728 -16.35 9.62 -5.71
C ASP A 728 -16.54 11.12 -5.46
N SER A 729 -15.71 11.71 -4.60
CA SER A 729 -15.69 13.13 -4.30
C SER A 729 -14.27 13.62 -4.14
N LYS A 730 -13.84 14.59 -4.96
CA LYS A 730 -12.47 15.11 -4.94
C LYS A 730 -12.43 16.63 -5.03
N PRO A 731 -11.64 17.31 -4.17
CA PRO A 731 -11.37 18.73 -4.35
C PRO A 731 -10.54 18.95 -5.62
N LEU A 732 -10.57 20.18 -6.13
CA LEU A 732 -9.68 20.62 -7.19
C LEU A 732 -8.21 20.35 -6.82
N GLN A 733 -7.47 19.67 -7.71
CA GLN A 733 -6.05 19.42 -7.49
C GLN A 733 -5.28 20.76 -7.53
N PRO A 734 -4.58 21.16 -6.44
CA PRO A 734 -3.82 22.40 -6.42
C PRO A 734 -2.70 22.38 -7.46
N SER A 735 -2.52 23.49 -8.17
CA SER A 735 -1.45 23.65 -9.15
C SER A 735 -1.16 25.11 -9.42
N ALA A 736 0.10 25.42 -9.75
CA ALA A 736 0.46 26.71 -10.32
C ALA A 736 -0.24 26.92 -11.68
N ILE A 737 -0.53 28.18 -12.00
CA ILE A 737 -1.25 28.62 -13.19
C ILE A 737 -0.36 29.59 -13.96
N ALA A 738 0.18 29.17 -15.11
CA ALA A 738 0.99 30.06 -15.95
C ALA A 738 0.15 30.99 -16.84
N SER A 739 -1.01 30.51 -17.32
CA SER A 739 -1.89 31.26 -18.20
C SER A 739 -3.33 31.23 -17.73
N PHE A 740 -3.89 32.43 -17.52
CA PHE A 740 -5.28 32.67 -17.15
C PHE A 740 -6.27 32.52 -18.31
N GLY A 741 -5.78 32.52 -19.55
CA GLY A 741 -6.62 32.37 -20.73
C GLY A 741 -5.98 31.48 -21.80
N ARG A 742 -6.78 31.10 -22.79
CA ARG A 742 -6.36 30.35 -23.97
C ARG A 742 -6.60 31.20 -25.21
N VAL A 743 -5.53 31.51 -25.94
CA VAL A 743 -5.61 32.29 -27.19
C VAL A 743 -6.14 31.38 -28.30
N LEU A 744 -7.13 31.87 -29.04
CA LEU A 744 -7.77 31.19 -30.17
C LEU A 744 -7.14 31.60 -31.50
N GLY A 745 -7.44 30.86 -32.57
CA GLY A 745 -6.88 31.13 -33.90
C GLY A 745 -7.28 32.51 -34.45
N ASP A 746 -8.40 33.09 -34.02
CA ASP A 746 -8.78 34.46 -34.38
C ASP A 746 -8.15 35.55 -33.47
N LYS A 747 -7.18 35.17 -32.62
CA LYS A 747 -6.51 36.02 -31.62
C LYS A 747 -7.41 36.53 -30.49
N SER A 748 -8.64 36.02 -30.39
CA SER A 748 -9.46 36.20 -29.18
C SER A 748 -8.95 35.29 -28.06
N THR A 749 -9.36 35.57 -26.82
CA THR A 749 -8.92 34.82 -25.64
C THR A 749 -10.13 34.26 -24.91
N LEU A 750 -10.14 32.95 -24.64
CA LEU A 750 -11.05 32.35 -23.66
C LEU A 750 -10.42 32.43 -22.28
N TYR A 751 -11.06 33.11 -21.34
CA TYR A 751 -10.60 33.18 -19.95
C TYR A 751 -11.02 31.92 -19.22
N LYS A 752 -10.07 31.25 -18.57
CA LYS A 752 -10.33 30.02 -17.81
C LYS A 752 -11.13 30.36 -16.57
N TYR A 753 -12.12 29.55 -16.23
CA TYR A 753 -12.78 29.62 -14.94
C TYR A 753 -11.87 29.01 -13.86
N LEU A 754 -11.33 29.83 -12.97
CA LEU A 754 -10.24 29.46 -12.04
C LEU A 754 -10.63 29.68 -10.57
N ASN A 755 -11.67 28.98 -10.12
CA ASN A 755 -12.09 28.99 -8.74
C ASN A 755 -11.32 27.91 -7.93
N PRO A 756 -10.57 28.27 -6.87
CA PRO A 756 -9.82 27.31 -6.06
C PRO A 756 -10.71 26.47 -5.12
N HIS A 757 -11.97 26.85 -4.95
CA HIS A 757 -12.94 26.23 -4.04
C HIS A 757 -13.86 25.22 -4.73
N LEU A 758 -13.43 24.61 -5.84
CA LEU A 758 -14.24 23.63 -6.55
C LEU A 758 -14.11 22.23 -5.94
N LEU A 759 -15.26 21.59 -5.76
CA LEU A 759 -15.42 20.20 -5.35
C LEU A 759 -16.14 19.44 -6.45
N VAL A 760 -15.53 18.36 -6.94
CA VAL A 760 -16.17 17.48 -7.92
C VAL A 760 -16.80 16.31 -7.18
N VAL A 761 -18.09 16.08 -7.41
CA VAL A 761 -18.85 14.98 -6.82
C VAL A 761 -19.47 14.15 -7.93
N SER A 762 -19.34 12.83 -7.84
CA SER A 762 -20.01 11.90 -8.73
C SER A 762 -21.00 11.02 -7.97
N THR A 763 -22.12 10.73 -8.61
CA THR A 763 -23.19 9.92 -8.03
C THR A 763 -23.66 8.85 -9.00
N PHE A 764 -24.35 7.84 -8.47
CA PHE A 764 -24.96 6.77 -9.23
C PHE A 764 -26.36 6.46 -8.70
N THR A 765 -27.30 6.28 -9.61
CA THR A 765 -28.69 5.91 -9.34
C THR A 765 -29.03 4.65 -10.14
N PRO A 766 -29.35 3.51 -9.51
CA PRO A 766 -29.70 2.29 -10.24
C PRO A 766 -31.05 2.42 -10.97
N SER A 767 -31.15 1.93 -12.21
CA SER A 767 -32.37 2.05 -13.03
C SER A 767 -33.52 1.14 -12.56
N SER A 768 -33.23 0.06 -11.82
CA SER A 768 -34.21 -0.79 -11.16
C SER A 768 -33.78 -1.04 -9.72
N PRO A 769 -34.62 -0.76 -8.71
CA PRO A 769 -34.35 -1.17 -7.35
C PRO A 769 -34.33 -2.71 -7.29
N LYS A 770 -33.23 -3.26 -6.76
CA LYS A 770 -32.95 -4.67 -6.44
C LYS A 770 -33.86 -5.71 -7.12
N ALA A 771 -33.31 -6.48 -8.07
CA ALA A 771 -33.96 -7.73 -8.46
C ALA A 771 -34.19 -8.58 -7.19
N LEU A 772 -35.40 -9.14 -7.03
CA LEU A 772 -35.78 -10.00 -5.91
C LEU A 772 -34.87 -11.23 -5.72
N ASN A 773 -34.03 -11.55 -6.71
CA ASN A 773 -32.97 -12.56 -6.63
C ASN A 773 -31.61 -11.94 -7.00
N PRO A 774 -30.67 -11.79 -6.05
CA PRO A 774 -29.29 -11.34 -6.30
C PRO A 774 -28.52 -12.22 -7.29
N LEU A 775 -28.97 -13.48 -7.48
CA LEU A 775 -28.28 -14.51 -8.27
C LEU A 775 -28.71 -14.56 -9.75
N GLN A 776 -29.76 -13.84 -10.13
CA GLN A 776 -30.24 -13.73 -11.52
C GLN A 776 -30.19 -12.29 -12.05
N ALA A 777 -29.79 -11.33 -11.21
CA ALA A 777 -29.59 -9.95 -11.65
C ALA A 777 -28.32 -9.89 -12.50
N GLY A 778 -28.45 -9.50 -13.77
CA GLY A 778 -27.31 -8.97 -14.51
C GLY A 778 -26.68 -7.80 -13.75
N GLU A 779 -25.47 -7.40 -14.15
CA GLU A 779 -24.77 -6.27 -13.54
C GLU A 779 -25.69 -5.03 -13.48
N PRO A 780 -25.91 -4.42 -12.31
CA PRO A 780 -26.82 -3.29 -12.18
C PRO A 780 -26.37 -2.12 -13.05
N VAL A 781 -27.26 -1.70 -13.94
CA VAL A 781 -27.11 -0.53 -14.81
C VAL A 781 -27.96 0.61 -14.27
N GLY A 782 -27.43 1.83 -14.36
CA GLY A 782 -28.04 3.01 -13.79
C GLY A 782 -27.66 4.29 -14.52
N GLN A 783 -28.12 5.40 -13.97
CA GLN A 783 -27.73 6.75 -14.34
C GLN A 783 -26.60 7.22 -13.42
N GLY A 784 -25.45 7.61 -13.98
CA GLY A 784 -24.42 8.33 -13.25
C GLY A 784 -24.58 9.84 -13.40
N LYS A 785 -24.19 10.64 -12.42
CA LYS A 785 -24.11 12.10 -12.56
C LYS A 785 -22.77 12.63 -12.07
N VAL A 786 -22.32 13.73 -12.65
CA VAL A 786 -21.11 14.45 -12.23
C VAL A 786 -21.48 15.91 -11.97
N TYR A 787 -21.08 16.41 -10.82
CA TYR A 787 -21.29 17.76 -10.35
C TYR A 787 -19.95 18.43 -10.08
N VAL A 788 -19.77 19.66 -10.54
CA VAL A 788 -18.74 20.58 -10.08
C VAL A 788 -19.45 21.62 -9.23
N VAL A 789 -19.19 21.58 -7.93
CA VAL A 789 -19.85 22.41 -6.93
C VAL A 789 -18.83 23.37 -6.34
N ASP A 790 -19.21 24.62 -6.17
CA ASP A 790 -18.46 25.56 -5.36
C ASP A 790 -18.64 25.21 -3.87
N SER A 791 -17.54 24.86 -3.19
CA SER A 791 -17.56 24.41 -1.80
C SER A 791 -17.92 25.53 -0.81
N VAL A 792 -17.86 26.79 -1.21
CA VAL A 792 -18.17 27.95 -0.36
C VAL A 792 -19.61 28.40 -0.58
N SER A 793 -20.04 28.62 -1.82
CA SER A 793 -21.40 29.11 -2.12
C SER A 793 -22.46 28.00 -2.24
N GLY A 794 -22.04 26.78 -2.57
CA GLY A 794 -22.94 25.65 -2.87
C GLY A 794 -23.51 25.67 -4.29
N GLU A 795 -23.10 26.64 -5.10
CA GLU A 795 -23.54 26.75 -6.50
C GLU A 795 -22.98 25.59 -7.34
N VAL A 796 -23.82 25.07 -8.23
CA VAL A 796 -23.42 24.04 -9.19
C VAL A 796 -22.90 24.73 -10.44
N VAL A 797 -21.58 24.76 -10.58
CA VAL A 797 -20.91 25.34 -11.74
C VAL A 797 -21.18 24.48 -12.97
N TYR A 798 -21.08 23.15 -12.85
CA TYR A 798 -21.32 22.24 -13.97
C TYR A 798 -22.02 20.98 -13.48
N GLU A 799 -22.98 20.49 -14.26
CA GLU A 799 -23.70 19.25 -14.02
C GLU A 799 -23.88 18.48 -15.33
N THR A 800 -23.73 17.16 -15.27
CA THR A 800 -24.08 16.28 -16.39
C THR A 800 -24.59 14.94 -15.91
N ALA A 801 -25.53 14.37 -16.66
CA ALA A 801 -26.09 13.05 -16.43
C ALA A 801 -25.62 12.08 -17.53
N ILE A 802 -25.30 10.86 -17.13
CA ILE A 802 -24.72 9.81 -17.95
C ILE A 802 -25.63 8.58 -17.85
N GLU A 803 -26.27 8.22 -18.95
CA GLU A 803 -27.12 7.03 -19.01
C GLU A 803 -26.30 5.76 -19.25
N GLY A 804 -26.81 4.63 -18.74
CA GLY A 804 -26.26 3.31 -19.02
C GLY A 804 -24.91 3.05 -18.34
N VAL A 805 -24.67 3.65 -17.18
CA VAL A 805 -23.48 3.40 -16.35
C VAL A 805 -23.62 2.06 -15.67
N LYS A 806 -22.58 1.23 -15.74
CA LYS A 806 -22.53 -0.02 -14.98
C LYS A 806 -21.92 0.22 -13.61
N GLU A 807 -22.55 -0.31 -12.57
CA GLU A 807 -22.18 -0.03 -11.17
C GLU A 807 -20.71 -0.35 -10.86
N ARG A 808 -20.16 -1.46 -11.35
CA ARG A 808 -18.78 -1.85 -11.01
C ARG A 808 -17.73 -0.86 -11.50
N GLY A 809 -18.03 -0.14 -12.58
CA GLY A 809 -17.13 0.86 -13.13
C GLY A 809 -17.18 2.17 -12.34
N GLY A 810 -18.33 2.44 -11.70
CA GLY A 810 -18.64 3.71 -11.08
C GLY A 810 -18.48 4.89 -12.05
N VAL A 811 -18.31 6.08 -11.47
CA VAL A 811 -17.89 7.28 -12.19
C VAL A 811 -16.68 7.85 -11.46
N LYS A 812 -15.49 7.73 -12.05
CA LYS A 812 -14.24 8.27 -11.46
C LYS A 812 -14.03 9.68 -11.96
N VAL A 813 -13.65 10.59 -11.06
CA VAL A 813 -13.50 12.01 -11.38
C VAL A 813 -12.14 12.55 -10.96
N ALA A 814 -11.65 13.56 -11.67
CA ALA A 814 -10.51 14.39 -11.26
C ALA A 814 -10.58 15.75 -11.97
N MET A 815 -10.16 16.82 -11.30
CA MET A 815 -10.11 18.16 -11.89
C MET A 815 -8.82 18.90 -11.51
N VAL A 816 -8.27 19.65 -12.45
CA VAL A 816 -7.11 20.53 -12.25
C VAL A 816 -7.31 21.82 -13.06
N GLU A 817 -7.03 22.98 -12.47
CA GLU A 817 -7.41 24.29 -13.05
C GLU A 817 -8.88 24.34 -13.45
N ASN A 818 -9.15 24.46 -14.75
CA ASN A 818 -10.46 24.52 -15.36
C ASN A 818 -10.80 23.23 -16.14
N TRP A 819 -9.98 22.19 -16.00
CA TRP A 819 -10.05 20.96 -16.77
C TRP A 819 -10.53 19.81 -15.89
N LEU A 820 -11.76 19.36 -16.15
CA LEU A 820 -12.40 18.21 -15.52
C LEU A 820 -12.28 16.99 -16.43
N VAL A 821 -11.93 15.86 -15.86
CA VAL A 821 -11.94 14.56 -16.52
C VAL A 821 -12.74 13.57 -15.69
N TYR A 822 -13.60 12.80 -16.34
CA TYR A 822 -14.31 11.71 -15.68
C TYR A 822 -14.45 10.49 -16.57
N SER A 823 -14.50 9.31 -15.96
CA SER A 823 -14.59 8.03 -16.67
C SER A 823 -15.62 7.10 -16.07
N TRP A 824 -16.25 6.29 -16.92
CA TRP A 824 -17.27 5.32 -16.52
C TRP A 824 -17.26 4.10 -17.42
N LEU A 825 -17.86 3.03 -16.94
CA LEU A 825 -18.12 1.83 -17.73
C LEU A 825 -19.53 1.90 -18.33
N SER A 826 -19.62 1.74 -19.65
CA SER A 826 -20.89 1.65 -20.39
C SER A 826 -21.08 0.26 -21.00
N GLU A 827 -22.23 0.01 -21.65
CA GLU A 827 -22.44 -1.21 -22.44
C GLU A 827 -21.37 -1.40 -23.53
N GLY A 828 -20.96 -0.31 -24.19
CA GLY A 828 -19.95 -0.32 -25.25
C GLY A 828 -18.50 -0.33 -24.76
N GLY A 829 -18.26 -0.55 -23.46
CA GLY A 829 -16.94 -0.51 -22.84
C GLY A 829 -16.65 0.78 -22.08
N TRP A 830 -15.38 0.98 -21.75
CA TRP A 830 -14.93 2.12 -20.95
C TRP A 830 -14.92 3.41 -21.76
N ARG A 831 -15.43 4.47 -21.14
CA ARG A 831 -15.50 5.81 -21.70
C ARG A 831 -14.82 6.80 -20.78
N ILE A 832 -14.28 7.86 -21.37
CA ILE A 832 -13.67 8.98 -20.68
C ILE A 832 -14.17 10.27 -21.31
N ALA A 833 -14.58 11.22 -20.50
CA ALA A 833 -14.97 12.54 -20.96
C ALA A 833 -14.00 13.59 -20.43
N SER A 834 -13.79 14.61 -21.25
CA SER A 834 -12.96 15.76 -20.95
C SER A 834 -13.82 17.00 -21.07
N VAL A 835 -13.74 17.87 -20.06
CA VAL A 835 -14.53 19.09 -19.96
C VAL A 835 -13.60 20.26 -19.60
N GLU A 836 -13.62 21.32 -20.39
CA GLU A 836 -12.94 22.58 -20.09
C GLU A 836 -13.99 23.67 -19.83
N ILE A 837 -13.87 24.35 -18.69
CA ILE A 837 -14.78 25.41 -18.24
C ILE A 837 -14.10 26.77 -18.43
N TYR A 838 -14.80 27.71 -19.06
CA TYR A 838 -14.34 29.06 -19.33
C TYR A 838 -15.36 30.08 -18.84
N GLU A 839 -14.93 31.33 -18.64
CA GLU A 839 -15.82 32.45 -18.39
C GLU A 839 -16.43 32.94 -19.70
N ASP A 840 -17.74 33.16 -19.69
CA ASP A 840 -18.51 33.76 -20.78
C ASP A 840 -18.61 35.27 -20.54
N ALA A 841 -17.48 35.97 -20.71
CA ALA A 841 -17.38 37.41 -20.48
C ALA A 841 -17.69 38.22 -21.77
N ASP A 842 -18.53 39.24 -21.64
CA ASP A 842 -18.65 40.30 -22.65
C ASP A 842 -17.28 40.98 -22.87
N LYS A 843 -16.99 41.39 -24.11
CA LYS A 843 -15.73 42.05 -24.49
C LYS A 843 -15.47 43.27 -23.58
N GLY A 844 -14.64 43.11 -22.55
CA GLY A 844 -14.28 44.19 -21.63
C GLY A 844 -13.97 43.80 -20.18
N VAL A 845 -14.34 42.59 -19.72
CA VAL A 845 -13.94 42.12 -18.37
C VAL A 845 -12.48 41.67 -18.40
N THR A 846 -11.62 42.36 -17.65
CA THR A 846 -10.15 42.27 -17.76
C THR A 846 -9.48 41.34 -16.75
N SER A 847 -10.22 40.69 -15.85
CA SER A 847 -9.64 39.81 -14.83
C SER A 847 -10.44 38.52 -14.67
N PRO A 848 -9.79 37.34 -14.68
CA PRO A 848 -10.44 36.09 -14.30
C PRO A 848 -10.97 36.22 -12.88
N ALA A 849 -12.18 35.75 -12.65
CA ALA A 849 -12.85 35.85 -11.39
C ALA A 849 -12.22 34.94 -10.34
N LEU A 850 -11.70 35.54 -9.28
CA LEU A 850 -11.33 34.85 -8.04
C LEU A 850 -12.44 34.93 -6.98
N SER A 851 -13.52 35.68 -7.23
CA SER A 851 -14.60 35.89 -6.26
C SER A 851 -15.66 34.79 -6.38
N THR A 852 -15.79 34.00 -5.32
CA THR A 852 -16.75 32.91 -5.15
C THR A 852 -18.21 33.37 -5.00
N PHE A 853 -18.45 34.60 -4.55
CA PHE A 853 -19.81 35.09 -4.28
C PHE A 853 -20.46 35.85 -5.44
N GLU A 854 -19.73 36.03 -6.54
CA GLU A 854 -20.25 36.63 -7.76
C GLU A 854 -20.56 35.52 -8.76
N ALA A 855 -21.81 35.48 -9.25
CA ALA A 855 -22.22 34.52 -10.26
C ALA A 855 -21.59 34.91 -11.61
N HIS A 856 -20.75 34.02 -12.14
CA HIS A 856 -20.11 34.19 -13.45
C HIS A 856 -20.82 33.33 -14.49
N LYS A 857 -21.15 33.93 -15.64
CA LYS A 857 -21.59 33.13 -16.78
C LYS A 857 -20.41 32.30 -17.26
N ILE A 858 -20.67 31.03 -17.54
CA ILE A 858 -19.64 30.09 -17.98
C ILE A 858 -19.92 29.59 -19.40
N GLN A 859 -18.85 29.30 -20.12
CA GLN A 859 -18.86 28.58 -21.38
C GLN A 859 -18.15 27.24 -21.18
N VAL A 860 -18.80 26.15 -21.55
CA VAL A 860 -18.29 24.80 -21.34
C VAL A 860 -18.04 24.10 -22.67
N PHE A 861 -16.87 23.48 -22.81
CA PHE A 861 -16.57 22.56 -23.91
C PHE A 861 -16.41 21.16 -23.33
N ALA A 862 -17.23 20.23 -23.80
CA ALA A 862 -17.22 18.84 -23.34
C ALA A 862 -17.15 17.89 -24.53
N GLN A 863 -16.30 16.85 -24.41
CA GLN A 863 -16.20 15.79 -25.41
C GLN A 863 -15.96 14.45 -24.73
N THR A 864 -16.62 13.41 -25.25
CA THR A 864 -16.48 12.03 -24.79
C THR A 864 -15.58 11.24 -25.73
N PHE A 865 -14.81 10.30 -25.18
CA PHE A 865 -13.92 9.39 -25.87
C PHE A 865 -14.10 7.96 -25.33
N ILE A 866 -13.61 6.99 -26.09
CA ILE A 866 -13.51 5.58 -25.76
C ILE A 866 -12.08 5.30 -25.31
N ILE A 867 -11.93 4.59 -24.19
CA ILE A 867 -10.63 4.13 -23.70
C ILE A 867 -10.65 2.60 -23.58
N PRO A 868 -9.61 1.88 -24.05
CA PRO A 868 -9.67 0.43 -24.14
C PRO A 868 -9.34 -0.32 -22.82
N THR A 869 -9.07 0.39 -21.72
CA THR A 869 -8.76 -0.21 -20.41
C THR A 869 -9.66 0.34 -19.32
N ALA A 870 -9.87 -0.45 -18.28
CA ALA A 870 -10.54 0.05 -17.08
C ALA A 870 -9.70 1.10 -16.36
N ILE A 871 -10.38 2.00 -15.64
CA ILE A 871 -9.75 3.06 -14.87
C ILE A 871 -10.07 2.85 -13.39
N LYS A 872 -9.01 2.68 -12.58
CA LYS A 872 -9.13 2.64 -11.12
C LYS A 872 -9.11 4.06 -10.55
N THR A 873 -8.12 4.85 -10.96
CA THR A 873 -7.85 6.18 -10.43
C THR A 873 -7.33 7.12 -11.50
N LEU A 874 -7.70 8.39 -11.37
CA LEU A 874 -7.28 9.51 -12.19
C LEU A 874 -6.48 10.51 -11.33
N GLY A 875 -5.43 11.09 -11.92
CA GLY A 875 -4.67 12.20 -11.34
C GLY A 875 -4.01 13.05 -12.43
N PHE A 876 -3.34 14.14 -12.06
CA PHE A 876 -2.64 15.01 -13.02
C PHE A 876 -1.20 15.25 -12.63
N THR A 877 -0.37 15.53 -13.63
CA THR A 877 0.99 16.04 -13.42
C THR A 877 0.96 17.48 -12.94
N THR A 878 1.91 17.86 -12.08
CA THR A 878 2.14 19.24 -11.64
C THR A 878 3.55 19.70 -11.99
N SER A 879 3.70 21.01 -12.21
CA SER A 879 4.99 21.67 -12.43
C SER A 879 5.06 22.95 -11.59
N LYS A 880 6.27 23.49 -11.42
CA LYS A 880 6.55 24.59 -10.48
C LYS A 880 5.77 25.86 -10.81
N ALA A 881 5.74 26.25 -12.08
CA ALA A 881 5.10 27.46 -12.59
C ALA A 881 3.83 27.17 -13.41
N GLY A 882 3.51 25.91 -13.69
CA GLY A 882 2.33 25.53 -14.48
C GLY A 882 2.45 25.85 -15.97
N ILE A 883 3.67 26.00 -16.49
CA ILE A 883 3.98 26.28 -17.90
C ILE A 883 3.97 24.97 -18.69
N THR A 884 4.60 23.92 -18.15
CA THR A 884 4.60 22.59 -18.77
C THR A 884 3.16 22.07 -18.92
N PRO A 885 2.77 21.52 -20.09
CA PRO A 885 1.42 21.01 -20.29
C PRO A 885 1.15 19.86 -19.32
N LYS A 886 -0.02 19.90 -18.69
CA LYS A 886 -0.44 18.83 -17.78
C LYS A 886 -0.81 17.59 -18.58
N GLU A 887 -0.39 16.42 -18.12
CA GLU A 887 -0.90 15.13 -18.59
C GLU A 887 -1.84 14.53 -17.55
N LEU A 888 -2.81 13.76 -18.03
CA LEU A 888 -3.65 12.91 -17.20
C LEU A 888 -2.87 11.63 -16.87
N ILE A 889 -2.82 11.27 -15.60
CA ILE A 889 -2.27 9.99 -15.13
C ILE A 889 -3.43 9.06 -14.84
N ILE A 890 -3.36 7.85 -15.40
CA ILE A 890 -4.36 6.80 -15.26
C ILE A 890 -3.70 5.59 -14.62
N ILE A 891 -4.31 5.05 -13.56
CA ILE A 891 -4.07 3.68 -13.10
C ILE A 891 -5.14 2.79 -13.71
N ASN A 892 -4.72 1.79 -14.48
CA ASN A 892 -5.65 0.84 -15.11
C ASN A 892 -5.89 -0.42 -14.25
N ASP A 893 -6.80 -1.29 -14.70
CA ASP A 893 -7.07 -2.59 -14.07
C ASP A 893 -5.86 -3.53 -14.03
N ARG A 894 -4.98 -3.45 -15.03
CA ARG A 894 -3.69 -4.15 -15.09
C ARG A 894 -2.65 -3.59 -14.12
N ASN A 895 -3.04 -2.65 -13.24
CA ASN A 895 -2.18 -1.93 -12.28
C ASN A 895 -1.04 -1.15 -12.95
N GLN A 896 -1.16 -0.81 -14.22
CA GLN A 896 -0.16 0.01 -14.91
C GLN A 896 -0.46 1.49 -14.71
N ILE A 897 0.59 2.28 -14.51
CA ILE A 897 0.50 3.74 -14.46
C ILE A 897 0.84 4.27 -15.85
N THR A 898 -0.09 4.96 -16.49
CA THR A 898 0.06 5.47 -17.86
C THR A 898 -0.26 6.95 -17.90
N SER A 899 0.48 7.73 -18.72
CA SER A 899 0.13 9.13 -18.97
C SER A 899 -0.58 9.32 -20.31
N VAL A 900 -1.55 10.23 -20.32
CA VAL A 900 -2.30 10.65 -21.51
C VAL A 900 -2.12 12.15 -21.70
N ALA A 901 -1.56 12.54 -22.84
CA ALA A 901 -1.33 13.94 -23.17
C ALA A 901 -2.64 14.72 -23.26
N ARG A 902 -2.72 15.91 -22.62
CA ARG A 902 -3.91 16.77 -22.65
C ARG A 902 -4.40 17.08 -24.07
N ARG A 903 -3.49 17.18 -25.06
CA ARG A 903 -3.86 17.43 -26.47
C ARG A 903 -4.76 16.34 -27.06
N LEU A 904 -4.62 15.08 -26.61
CA LEU A 904 -5.50 13.99 -27.03
C LEU A 904 -6.90 14.11 -26.40
N LEU A 905 -6.99 14.70 -25.21
CA LEU A 905 -8.23 14.90 -24.47
C LEU A 905 -8.78 16.32 -24.61
N ASP A 906 -8.33 17.10 -25.59
CA ASP A 906 -8.87 18.45 -25.79
C ASP A 906 -10.33 18.37 -26.28
N PRO A 907 -11.31 18.92 -25.55
CA PRO A 907 -12.72 18.80 -25.93
C PRO A 907 -13.08 19.61 -27.18
N ARG A 908 -12.18 20.49 -27.65
CA ARG A 908 -12.42 21.35 -28.81
C ARG A 908 -11.88 20.74 -30.11
N ARG A 909 -11.41 19.48 -30.08
CA ARG A 909 -10.97 18.76 -31.29
C ARG A 909 -12.11 18.72 -32.32
N PRO A 910 -11.92 19.26 -33.55
CA PRO A 910 -12.99 19.34 -34.53
C PRO A 910 -13.40 17.96 -35.05
N VAL A 911 -14.70 17.74 -35.19
CA VAL A 911 -15.24 16.55 -35.86
C VAL A 911 -15.04 16.70 -37.37
N GLY A 912 -14.14 15.90 -37.93
CA GLY A 912 -13.77 15.96 -39.35
C GLY A 912 -12.48 16.75 -39.61
N LYS A 913 -12.38 17.37 -40.79
CA LYS A 913 -11.16 18.07 -41.23
C LYS A 913 -11.01 19.40 -40.47
N PRO A 914 -9.87 19.68 -39.83
CA PRO A 914 -9.64 20.95 -39.13
C PRO A 914 -9.80 22.17 -40.04
N SER A 915 -10.53 23.18 -39.57
CA SER A 915 -10.65 24.48 -40.23
C SER A 915 -9.31 25.26 -40.19
N SER A 916 -9.22 26.39 -40.90
CA SER A 916 -8.02 27.24 -40.84
C SER A 916 -7.75 27.76 -39.43
N ARG A 917 -8.80 28.09 -38.67
CA ARG A 917 -8.71 28.52 -37.26
C ARG A 917 -8.21 27.39 -36.36
N ASP A 918 -8.76 26.18 -36.53
CA ASP A 918 -8.34 25.02 -35.74
C ASP A 918 -6.87 24.68 -35.97
N LYS A 919 -6.39 24.83 -37.22
CA LYS A 919 -4.98 24.61 -37.57
C LYS A 919 -4.05 25.64 -36.95
N GLU A 920 -4.49 26.89 -36.84
CA GLU A 920 -3.73 27.95 -36.17
C GLU A 920 -3.57 27.66 -34.67
N GLU A 921 -4.57 27.02 -34.04
CA GLU A 921 -4.50 26.51 -32.66
C GLU A 921 -3.81 25.14 -32.53
N PHE A 922 -3.30 24.57 -33.62
CA PHE A 922 -2.74 23.22 -33.69
C PHE A 922 -3.70 22.12 -33.17
N LEU A 923 -5.02 22.30 -33.31
CA LEU A 923 -5.99 21.28 -32.96
C LEU A 923 -5.90 20.09 -33.93
N ILE A 924 -5.90 18.88 -33.36
CA ILE A 924 -5.97 17.63 -34.12
C ILE A 924 -7.43 17.24 -34.32
N SER A 925 -7.74 16.56 -35.42
CA SER A 925 -9.09 16.04 -35.67
C SER A 925 -9.55 15.14 -34.53
N TYR A 926 -10.84 15.18 -34.21
CA TYR A 926 -11.44 14.29 -33.23
C TYR A 926 -11.33 12.84 -33.70
N ASP A 927 -10.85 11.99 -32.80
CA ASP A 927 -10.84 10.54 -32.90
C ASP A 927 -11.46 10.04 -31.59
N PRO A 928 -12.59 9.31 -31.65
CA PRO A 928 -13.24 8.82 -30.44
C PRO A 928 -12.35 7.87 -29.65
N LEU A 929 -11.43 7.12 -30.26
CA LEU A 929 -10.58 6.19 -29.55
C LEU A 929 -9.32 6.90 -29.03
N ILE A 930 -9.08 6.84 -27.73
CA ILE A 930 -7.79 7.23 -27.16
C ILE A 930 -6.86 6.00 -27.16
N PRO A 931 -5.83 5.98 -28.02
CA PRO A 931 -4.89 4.86 -28.06
C PRO A 931 -4.06 4.85 -26.78
N ILE A 932 -3.90 3.66 -26.19
CA ILE A 932 -2.93 3.47 -25.11
C ILE A 932 -1.57 3.24 -25.75
N ASP A 933 -0.73 4.27 -25.71
CA ASP A 933 0.65 4.15 -26.15
C ASP A 933 1.46 3.42 -25.08
N THR A 934 1.95 2.22 -25.41
CA THR A 934 2.79 1.43 -24.49
C THR A 934 4.07 2.16 -24.09
N ARG A 935 4.54 3.12 -24.91
CA ARG A 935 5.70 3.98 -24.59
C ARG A 935 5.39 5.04 -23.54
N LYS A 936 4.12 5.29 -23.24
CA LYS A 936 3.65 6.21 -22.19
C LYS A 936 3.24 5.49 -20.90
N VAL A 937 3.48 4.16 -20.83
CA VAL A 937 3.31 3.39 -19.59
C VAL A 937 4.53 3.65 -18.69
N ILE A 938 4.32 4.52 -17.71
CA ILE A 938 5.34 4.98 -16.75
C ILE A 938 5.90 3.81 -15.94
N SER A 939 5.04 2.89 -15.51
CA SER A 939 5.46 1.74 -14.70
C SER A 939 6.25 0.69 -15.50
N HIS A 940 6.26 0.76 -16.83
CA HIS A 940 7.00 -0.10 -17.76
C HIS A 940 7.15 -1.57 -17.31
N VAL A 941 8.30 -1.99 -16.78
CA VAL A 941 8.59 -3.39 -16.40
C VAL A 941 8.10 -3.78 -15.01
N TYR A 942 7.67 -2.83 -14.18
CA TYR A 942 7.26 -3.10 -12.81
C TYR A 942 5.85 -3.71 -12.74
N PRO A 943 5.71 -4.92 -12.18
CA PRO A 943 4.43 -5.60 -12.03
C PRO A 943 3.72 -5.11 -10.75
N LEU A 944 3.24 -3.87 -10.81
CA LEU A 944 2.58 -3.21 -9.68
C LEU A 944 1.32 -3.98 -9.27
N GLN A 945 1.03 -4.02 -7.97
CA GLN A 945 -0.21 -4.57 -7.44
C GLN A 945 -0.90 -3.63 -6.48
N GLY A 946 -2.23 -3.53 -6.60
CA GLY A 946 -3.08 -2.85 -5.62
C GLY A 946 -2.82 -1.36 -5.44
N ILE A 947 -2.26 -0.66 -6.43
CA ILE A 947 -2.13 0.81 -6.38
C ILE A 947 -3.49 1.44 -6.63
N THR A 948 -3.91 2.31 -5.71
CA THR A 948 -5.23 2.96 -5.72
C THR A 948 -5.12 4.47 -5.67
N ASN A 949 -3.99 5.03 -5.22
CA ASN A 949 -3.81 6.45 -5.03
C ASN A 949 -2.60 6.99 -5.82
N ILE A 950 -2.63 8.28 -6.13
CA ILE A 950 -1.58 8.99 -6.87
C ILE A 950 -1.35 10.37 -6.25
N LEU A 951 -0.08 10.76 -6.13
CA LEU A 951 0.35 12.08 -5.69
C LEU A 951 1.44 12.57 -6.63
N SER A 952 1.24 13.76 -7.19
CA SER A 952 2.24 14.44 -8.01
C SER A 952 2.93 15.55 -7.22
N SER A 953 4.23 15.75 -7.43
CA SER A 953 4.96 16.90 -6.89
C SER A 953 5.85 17.53 -7.96
N PRO A 954 5.88 18.87 -8.06
CA PRO A 954 6.74 19.55 -9.04
C PRO A 954 8.22 19.45 -8.62
N ALA A 955 9.14 19.29 -9.57
CA ALA A 955 10.56 19.55 -9.30
C ALA A 955 10.85 21.06 -9.35
N LEU A 956 12.11 21.46 -9.16
CA LEU A 956 12.47 22.88 -9.30
C LEU A 956 12.68 23.31 -10.75
N VAL A 957 13.06 22.35 -11.59
CA VAL A 957 12.98 22.47 -13.05
C VAL A 957 11.53 22.31 -13.48
N GLU A 958 11.10 23.19 -14.37
CA GLU A 958 9.72 23.29 -14.83
C GLU A 958 9.32 22.11 -15.72
N SER A 959 10.29 21.53 -16.45
CA SER A 959 10.03 20.44 -17.38
C SER A 959 9.72 19.10 -16.72
N THR A 960 10.10 18.92 -15.45
CA THR A 960 10.15 17.63 -14.78
C THR A 960 9.29 17.61 -13.51
N GLY A 961 8.57 16.51 -13.29
CA GLY A 961 7.76 16.28 -12.10
C GLY A 961 7.95 14.87 -11.54
N LEU A 962 7.56 14.72 -10.28
CA LEU A 962 7.52 13.45 -9.57
C LEU A 962 6.08 12.94 -9.51
N VAL A 963 5.91 11.62 -9.64
CA VAL A 963 4.64 10.92 -9.42
C VAL A 963 4.88 9.74 -8.51
N PHE A 964 4.14 9.72 -7.40
CA PHE A 964 4.09 8.64 -6.43
C PHE A 964 2.73 7.95 -6.51
N GLY A 965 2.73 6.64 -6.72
CA GLY A 965 1.55 5.79 -6.62
C GLY A 965 1.67 4.88 -5.41
N TRP A 966 0.60 4.79 -4.60
CA TRP A 966 0.55 3.89 -3.46
C TRP A 966 -0.77 3.14 -3.34
N GLY A 967 -0.72 2.09 -2.53
CA GLY A 967 -1.79 1.19 -2.16
C GLY A 967 -1.11 -0.01 -1.51
N GLN A 968 -1.31 -1.21 -2.06
CA GLN A 968 -0.54 -2.37 -1.62
C GLN A 968 0.96 -2.24 -1.96
N ASP A 969 1.30 -1.82 -3.17
CA ASP A 969 2.67 -1.53 -3.56
C ASP A 969 2.94 -0.03 -3.54
N LEU A 970 4.24 0.31 -3.43
CA LEU A 970 4.72 1.67 -3.60
C LEU A 970 5.50 1.79 -4.91
N PHE A 971 5.20 2.82 -5.69
CA PHE A 971 5.91 3.15 -6.92
C PHE A 971 6.15 4.65 -7.01
N LEU A 972 7.36 5.04 -7.41
CA LEU A 972 7.66 6.44 -7.67
C LEU A 972 8.49 6.59 -8.93
N THR A 973 8.19 7.60 -9.73
CA THR A 973 9.10 8.12 -10.75
C THR A 973 9.34 9.62 -10.55
N ARG A 974 10.56 10.07 -10.84
CA ARG A 974 10.97 11.48 -10.84
C ARG A 974 11.39 11.99 -12.22
N GLY A 975 11.16 11.19 -13.27
CA GLY A 975 11.55 11.50 -14.64
C GLY A 975 10.39 11.94 -15.54
N LEU A 976 9.24 12.31 -14.97
CA LEU A 976 8.07 12.61 -15.80
C LEU A 976 8.22 13.97 -16.47
N THR A 977 8.29 13.96 -17.80
CA THR A 977 8.59 15.13 -18.63
C THR A 977 7.54 15.32 -19.74
N PRO A 978 6.35 15.87 -19.43
CA PRO A 978 5.24 16.03 -20.39
C PRO A 978 5.61 16.66 -21.73
N ALA A 979 6.49 17.67 -21.71
CA ALA A 979 6.97 18.39 -22.89
C ALA A 979 8.44 18.06 -23.24
N GLY A 980 9.01 17.00 -22.66
CA GLY A 980 10.44 16.76 -22.67
C GLY A 980 11.23 17.77 -21.83
N THR A 981 12.54 17.56 -21.72
CA THR A 981 13.45 18.38 -20.90
C THR A 981 13.90 19.65 -21.64
N PHE A 982 13.09 20.71 -21.63
CA PHE A 982 13.44 21.96 -22.34
C PHE A 982 14.34 22.92 -21.54
N ASP A 983 14.43 22.74 -20.22
CA ASP A 983 15.23 23.54 -19.29
C ASP A 983 16.52 22.84 -18.84
N ILE A 984 16.77 21.61 -19.34
CA ILE A 984 18.01 20.87 -19.11
C ILE A 984 18.62 20.46 -20.45
N LEU A 985 19.94 20.60 -20.55
CA LEU A 985 20.67 20.23 -21.76
C LEU A 985 20.64 18.71 -21.98
N SER A 986 20.17 18.28 -23.16
CA SER A 986 20.07 16.84 -23.48
C SER A 986 21.42 16.13 -23.49
N ASP A 987 21.41 14.83 -23.18
CA ASP A 987 22.59 13.94 -23.31
C ASP A 987 23.14 13.85 -24.74
N SER A 988 22.27 14.04 -25.73
CA SER A 988 22.65 14.02 -27.15
C SER A 988 23.45 15.26 -27.60
N PHE A 989 23.57 16.28 -26.74
CA PHE A 989 24.30 17.49 -27.09
C PHE A 989 25.82 17.24 -27.17
N ASN A 990 26.38 17.35 -28.37
CA ASN A 990 27.78 17.05 -28.63
C ASN A 990 28.71 18.19 -28.16
N LYS A 991 29.04 18.18 -26.87
CA LYS A 991 29.96 19.15 -26.24
C LYS A 991 31.35 19.14 -26.87
N ALA A 992 31.86 17.97 -27.25
CA ALA A 992 33.18 17.84 -27.85
C ALA A 992 33.26 18.56 -29.21
N GLN A 993 32.22 18.43 -30.04
CA GLN A 993 32.13 19.14 -31.32
C GLN A 993 32.06 20.67 -31.12
N LEU A 994 31.32 21.15 -30.12
CA LEU A 994 31.28 22.57 -29.79
C LEU A 994 32.67 23.10 -29.39
N LEU A 995 33.39 22.39 -28.53
CA LEU A 995 34.73 22.79 -28.10
C LEU A 995 35.74 22.75 -29.25
N LEU A 996 35.66 21.74 -30.11
CA LEU A 996 36.54 21.61 -31.27
C LEU A 996 36.32 22.76 -32.26
N THR A 997 35.06 23.10 -32.56
CA THR A 997 34.74 24.21 -33.47
C THR A 997 35.19 25.56 -32.90
N LEU A 998 34.98 25.81 -31.60
CA LEU A 998 35.48 27.02 -30.93
C LEU A 998 37.01 27.12 -30.99
N GLY A 999 37.71 26.00 -30.77
CA GLY A 999 39.17 25.91 -30.89
C GLY A 999 39.65 26.18 -32.32
N ALA A 1000 39.03 25.57 -33.33
CA ALA A 1000 39.37 25.75 -34.73
C ALA A 1000 39.16 27.20 -35.19
N LEU A 1001 38.04 27.83 -34.80
CA LEU A 1001 37.75 29.23 -35.08
C LEU A 1001 38.77 30.16 -34.41
N SER A 1002 39.11 29.88 -33.14
CA SER A 1002 40.10 30.67 -32.39
C SER A 1002 41.49 30.60 -33.04
N ALA A 1003 41.95 29.41 -33.42
CA ALA A 1003 43.19 29.23 -34.17
C ALA A 1003 43.15 29.93 -35.53
N GLY A 1004 42.03 29.82 -36.24
CA GLY A 1004 41.79 30.53 -37.51
C GLY A 1004 41.91 32.04 -37.35
N ILE A 1005 41.33 32.62 -36.30
CA ILE A 1005 41.44 34.06 -35.98
C ILE A 1005 42.88 34.44 -35.64
N MET A 1006 43.58 33.65 -34.82
CA MET A 1006 44.98 33.91 -34.47
C MET A 1006 45.91 33.92 -35.68
N VAL A 1007 45.63 33.08 -36.69
CA VAL A 1007 46.39 33.06 -37.96
C VAL A 1007 45.96 34.19 -38.90
N ALA A 1008 44.66 34.44 -39.05
CA ALA A 1008 44.13 35.42 -39.98
C ALA A 1008 44.40 36.87 -39.56
N ARG A 1009 44.33 37.17 -38.25
CA ARG A 1009 44.51 38.53 -37.71
C ARG A 1009 45.84 39.19 -38.13
N PRO A 1010 47.02 38.57 -37.93
CA PRO A 1010 48.28 39.15 -38.39
C PRO A 1010 48.38 39.22 -39.92
N ALA A 1011 47.82 38.24 -40.65
CA ALA A 1011 47.80 38.26 -42.12
C ALA A 1011 46.98 39.44 -42.68
N VAL A 1012 45.81 39.71 -42.09
CA VAL A 1012 44.94 40.85 -42.46
C VAL A 1012 45.58 42.17 -42.05
N MET A 1013 46.16 42.27 -40.84
CA MET A 1013 46.89 43.47 -40.40
C MET A 1013 48.06 43.78 -41.33
N ARG A 1014 48.83 42.77 -41.74
CA ARG A 1014 49.93 42.94 -42.70
C ARG A 1014 49.43 43.38 -44.08
N LYS A 1015 48.31 42.81 -44.55
CA LYS A 1015 47.68 43.21 -45.82
C LYS A 1015 47.16 44.65 -45.76
N MET A 1016 46.49 45.04 -44.68
CA MET A 1016 46.02 46.42 -44.48
C MET A 1016 47.17 47.43 -44.36
N LEU A 1017 48.24 47.07 -43.65
CA LEU A 1017 49.43 47.92 -43.56
C LEU A 1017 50.04 48.16 -44.95
N ARG A 1018 50.17 47.10 -45.78
CA ARG A 1018 50.65 47.21 -47.16
C ARG A 1018 49.75 48.11 -48.04
N MET A 1019 48.42 48.00 -47.91
CA MET A 1019 47.47 48.86 -48.63
C MET A 1019 47.43 50.32 -48.14
N ARG A 1020 48.03 50.62 -46.99
CA ARG A 1020 48.16 52.00 -46.48
C ARG A 1020 49.49 52.64 -46.84
N TRP A 1021 50.53 51.84 -47.10
CA TRP A 1021 51.89 52.30 -47.37
C TRP A 1021 52.19 52.43 -48.88
N HIS A 1022 51.39 51.78 -49.71
CA HIS A 1022 51.26 52.01 -51.16
C HIS A 1022 49.82 52.41 -51.45
#